data_AF-A0A3M7MMZ8-F1
#
_entry.id   AF-A0A3M7MMZ8-F1
#
_cell.length_a   1.000
_cell.length_b   1.000
_cell.length_c   1.000
_cell.angle_alpha   90.00
_cell.angle_beta   90.00
_cell.angle_gamma   90.00
#
_symmetry.space_group_name_H-M   'P 1'
#
loop_
_entity.id
_entity.type
_entity.pdbx_description
1 polymer ?
#
loop_
_entity_poly.entity_id
_entity_poly.type
_entity_poly.pdbx_seq_one_letter_code
_entity_poly.pdbx_strand_id
1 'polypeptide(L)'
;MAPKWFFVLLIIRDFFTAITGFLALGLRGRIHRLTYKSVEQPKNIVVIGGSFAGWWLLDTLIKTLPTGWRVVLIEKNSHFHFTWLWPRMVGVPGHDHKSIVPYSAKHPHAPEGIYVLKKGNATRIEKDAVVLEGGERVPFEYLVIATGSSPRFPSGLTPLSKGEVLGYFHGLQEQVQAASSIVLVGGGPVGVEIGTDVKSRYPDKSVTIIHSRGRLMNNFGARLHEAGIEACKELKIQVHLEERPDFPKGTTHENGSLTLKSGETVKYDLLINCTGQRIDSSLARESFPDSIGIGPDGGILVNPYLQVLKTASTKADATTDADAYTNIFAAGDVATIPQSVTGGSSTLKMGRAASMQGMLVATNIVRAIKGQQPKAYKVGNLDRGLKLTLGLNKGIYYLTDGHNEVIFRQAVKEGKENKDAQGLLVGDDLNASHMNVDDECDSSEISGGNEETESLPTKLLVHLLYEASEGASMSRSLLPSGWPYRSFQAGHIAPSSRLAISTLPSKSDTSSTIRTSSLAIHHQRDPMLRTVGRRDDTLPLRVTNLCNEVIYTAILTQSGTGPGTGGFKLDPNANKELAVSADWVGRVWGRTNCTFFDNSGSMNSSNPGGTACATGDCGNLVECQGAGGPATLAEFTYASSQKQSFYDISLVDGYNLPIAIRSLVSESDNPDLANIPPNLVNPVCIGSVSLLAPPGDTSDQDFGTNSSYPLPLEQNITLAEVADWCPFPLLILPPEKPGDGVYPYPDDIIKRPIFSPCQSACSKWNKPRYCCTGSHSNPGSCLPSYYSTQAKKVCPDAYSFAYDDQASTFIIPQGAGFEVVFCPSGRSTNILATFGDQLAELAQTGHVTRR
;
A
#
# COMPACT_ATOMS: atom_id res chain seq x y z
N MET A 1 -21.80 -1.92 43.88
CA MET A 1 -20.54 -2.59 43.44
C MET A 1 -20.78 -4.00 42.89
N ALA A 2 -21.73 -4.79 43.39
CA ALA A 2 -22.03 -6.16 42.89
C ALA A 2 -22.37 -6.33 41.38
N PRO A 3 -23.05 -5.39 40.68
CA PRO A 3 -23.46 -5.60 39.29
C PRO A 3 -22.31 -5.66 38.27
N LYS A 4 -21.23 -4.91 38.52
CA LYS A 4 -20.06 -4.85 37.62
C LYS A 4 -19.26 -6.15 37.63
N TRP A 5 -19.08 -6.75 38.81
CA TRP A 5 -18.40 -8.04 38.96
C TRP A 5 -19.16 -9.17 38.28
N PHE A 6 -20.48 -9.16 38.39
CA PHE A 6 -21.32 -10.15 37.71
C PHE A 6 -21.19 -10.05 36.19
N PHE A 7 -21.16 -8.83 35.64
CA PHE A 7 -20.94 -8.63 34.20
C PHE A 7 -19.56 -9.11 33.74
N VAL A 8 -18.50 -8.85 34.51
CA VAL A 8 -17.15 -9.35 34.21
C VAL A 8 -17.10 -10.88 34.21
N LEU A 9 -17.77 -11.55 35.16
CA LEU A 9 -17.87 -13.01 35.18
C LEU A 9 -18.60 -13.57 33.95
N LEU A 10 -19.65 -12.88 33.47
CA LEU A 10 -20.34 -13.25 32.23
C LEU A 10 -19.43 -13.12 31.00
N ILE A 11 -18.60 -12.07 30.95
CA ILE A 11 -17.58 -11.90 29.91
C ILE A 11 -16.59 -13.07 29.95
N ILE A 12 -16.04 -13.40 31.11
CA ILE A 12 -15.10 -14.53 31.28
C ILE A 12 -15.73 -15.84 30.80
N ARG A 13 -16.97 -16.13 31.22
CA ARG A 13 -17.72 -17.31 30.78
C ARG A 13 -17.86 -17.36 29.25
N ASP A 14 -18.23 -16.25 28.63
CA ASP A 14 -18.42 -16.18 27.18
C ASP A 14 -17.09 -16.36 26.44
N PHE A 15 -15.98 -15.83 26.99
CA PHE A 15 -14.63 -16.09 26.48
C PHE A 15 -14.27 -17.57 26.55
N PHE A 16 -14.41 -18.22 27.71
CA PHE A 16 -14.14 -19.66 27.83
C PHE A 16 -14.99 -20.49 26.87
N THR A 17 -16.26 -20.11 26.70
CA THR A 17 -17.17 -20.78 25.77
C THR A 17 -16.71 -20.62 24.32
N ALA A 18 -16.24 -19.42 23.94
CA ALA A 18 -15.68 -19.18 22.61
C ALA A 18 -14.40 -19.98 22.37
N ILE A 19 -13.44 -19.95 23.31
CA ILE A 19 -12.17 -20.70 23.22
C ILE A 19 -12.44 -22.19 23.02
N THR A 20 -13.25 -22.78 23.91
CA THR A 20 -13.56 -24.21 23.85
C THR A 20 -14.29 -24.57 22.55
N GLY A 21 -15.17 -23.68 22.07
CA GLY A 21 -15.81 -23.80 20.76
C GLY A 21 -14.81 -23.81 19.60
N PHE A 22 -13.85 -22.89 19.58
CA PHE A 22 -12.82 -22.81 18.54
C PHE A 22 -11.88 -24.02 18.59
N LEU A 23 -11.42 -24.43 19.77
CA LEU A 23 -10.59 -25.63 19.94
C LEU A 23 -11.33 -26.89 19.46
N ALA A 24 -12.61 -27.03 19.82
CA ALA A 24 -13.43 -28.14 19.36
C ALA A 24 -13.63 -28.12 17.84
N LEU A 25 -13.83 -26.95 17.23
CA LEU A 25 -13.93 -26.81 15.78
C LEU A 25 -12.61 -27.16 15.08
N GLY A 26 -11.47 -26.72 15.63
CA GLY A 26 -10.14 -27.06 15.12
C GLY A 26 -9.86 -28.56 15.19
N LEU A 27 -10.14 -29.21 16.32
CA LEU A 27 -10.00 -30.65 16.48
C LEU A 27 -10.91 -31.41 15.51
N ARG A 28 -12.18 -30.99 15.38
CA ARG A 28 -13.10 -31.56 14.39
C ARG A 28 -12.57 -31.40 12.98
N GLY A 29 -12.04 -30.25 12.61
CA GLY A 29 -11.44 -30.02 11.30
C GLY A 29 -10.29 -30.98 10.98
N ARG A 30 -9.42 -31.27 11.96
CA ARG A 30 -8.33 -32.25 11.80
C ARG A 30 -8.85 -33.66 11.53
N ILE A 31 -9.86 -34.11 12.27
CA ILE A 31 -10.49 -35.43 12.07
C ILE A 31 -11.27 -35.46 10.75
N HIS A 32 -11.98 -34.37 10.46
CA HIS A 32 -12.79 -34.20 9.27
C HIS A 32 -11.96 -34.28 7.99
N ARG A 33 -10.75 -33.71 7.99
CA ARG A 33 -9.77 -33.83 6.90
C ARG A 33 -9.45 -35.28 6.52
N LEU A 34 -9.43 -36.18 7.49
CA LEU A 34 -9.12 -37.59 7.26
C LEU A 34 -10.33 -38.40 6.79
N THR A 35 -11.55 -37.85 6.93
CA THR A 35 -12.80 -38.60 6.73
C THR A 35 -13.64 -38.08 5.56
N TYR A 36 -13.47 -36.82 5.16
CA TYR A 36 -14.13 -36.25 3.99
C TYR A 36 -13.62 -36.90 2.71
N LYS A 37 -14.55 -37.24 1.80
CA LYS A 37 -14.24 -37.73 0.47
C LYS A 37 -14.94 -36.87 -0.57
N SER A 38 -14.20 -36.38 -1.56
CA SER A 38 -14.80 -35.74 -2.72
C SER A 38 -15.65 -36.75 -3.50
N VAL A 39 -16.74 -36.27 -4.10
CA VAL A 39 -17.62 -37.04 -4.98
C VAL A 39 -17.80 -36.29 -6.28
N GLU A 40 -18.16 -37.00 -7.35
CA GLU A 40 -18.29 -36.41 -8.69
C GLU A 40 -19.40 -35.35 -8.78
N GLN A 41 -20.52 -35.58 -8.09
CA GLN A 41 -21.69 -34.68 -8.09
C GLN A 41 -22.06 -34.26 -6.65
N PRO A 42 -21.30 -33.34 -6.05
CA PRO A 42 -21.58 -32.87 -4.70
C PRO A 42 -22.75 -31.87 -4.71
N LYS A 43 -23.53 -31.87 -3.62
CA LYS A 43 -24.55 -30.86 -3.35
C LYS A 43 -23.90 -29.53 -2.97
N ASN A 44 -24.37 -28.43 -3.55
CA ASN A 44 -23.76 -27.12 -3.37
C ASN A 44 -24.41 -26.33 -2.23
N ILE A 45 -23.56 -25.75 -1.39
CA ILE A 45 -23.91 -24.60 -0.53
C ILE A 45 -23.27 -23.38 -1.18
N VAL A 46 -24.08 -22.45 -1.70
CA VAL A 46 -23.58 -21.24 -2.33
C VAL A 46 -23.53 -20.10 -1.32
N VAL A 47 -22.38 -19.43 -1.25
CA VAL A 47 -22.15 -18.29 -0.36
C VAL A 47 -21.80 -17.09 -1.24
N ILE A 48 -22.56 -15.99 -1.13
CA ILE A 48 -22.31 -14.76 -1.88
C ILE A 48 -21.65 -13.74 -0.94
N GLY A 49 -20.39 -13.40 -1.21
CA GLY A 49 -19.58 -12.50 -0.39
C GLY A 49 -18.69 -13.25 0.60
N GLY A 50 -17.40 -12.98 0.55
CA GLY A 50 -16.33 -13.63 1.33
C GLY A 50 -15.69 -12.74 2.40
N SER A 51 -16.32 -11.61 2.75
CA SER A 51 -15.90 -10.80 3.90
C SER A 51 -16.19 -11.50 5.24
N PHE A 52 -16.20 -10.80 6.38
CA PHE A 52 -16.24 -11.42 7.72
C PHE A 52 -17.31 -12.51 7.89
N ALA A 53 -18.55 -12.29 7.47
CA ALA A 53 -19.59 -13.32 7.56
C ALA A 53 -19.27 -14.54 6.68
N GLY A 54 -19.00 -14.32 5.38
CA GLY A 54 -18.72 -15.39 4.43
C GLY A 54 -17.45 -16.17 4.73
N TRP A 55 -16.39 -15.48 5.18
CA TRP A 55 -15.11 -16.07 5.55
C TRP A 55 -15.25 -17.07 6.69
N TRP A 56 -15.86 -16.64 7.79
CA TRP A 56 -16.01 -17.48 8.98
C TRP A 56 -17.06 -18.58 8.79
N LEU A 57 -18.04 -18.33 7.91
CA LEU A 57 -18.96 -19.36 7.44
C LEU A 57 -18.23 -20.44 6.64
N LEU A 58 -17.42 -20.04 5.64
CA LEU A 58 -16.62 -20.97 4.83
C LEU A 58 -15.69 -21.79 5.73
N ASP A 59 -14.90 -21.14 6.60
CA ASP A 59 -13.98 -21.80 7.52
C ASP A 59 -14.69 -22.83 8.43
N THR A 60 -15.90 -22.53 8.88
CA THR A 60 -16.69 -23.45 9.69
C THR A 60 -17.21 -24.62 8.85
N LEU A 61 -17.72 -24.37 7.64
CA LEU A 61 -18.25 -25.40 6.75
C LEU A 61 -17.18 -26.40 6.30
N ILE A 62 -16.00 -25.92 5.89
CA ILE A 62 -14.91 -26.82 5.44
C ILE A 62 -14.42 -27.77 6.55
N LYS A 63 -14.67 -27.44 7.83
CA LYS A 63 -14.30 -28.27 8.99
C LYS A 63 -15.42 -29.21 9.45
N THR A 64 -16.62 -29.09 8.89
CA THR A 64 -17.83 -29.75 9.45
C THR A 64 -18.78 -30.39 8.43
N LEU A 65 -18.62 -30.11 7.13
CA LEU A 65 -19.53 -30.60 6.10
C LEU A 65 -19.44 -32.11 5.87
N PRO A 66 -20.56 -32.85 5.83
CA PRO A 66 -20.50 -34.27 5.48
C PRO A 66 -20.06 -34.49 4.03
N THR A 67 -19.44 -35.63 3.75
CA THR A 67 -19.15 -36.12 2.39
C THR A 67 -20.40 -36.04 1.51
N GLY A 68 -20.22 -35.65 0.24
CA GLY A 68 -21.33 -35.41 -0.69
C GLY A 68 -21.79 -33.96 -0.76
N TRP A 69 -21.20 -33.06 0.02
CA TRP A 69 -21.47 -31.62 0.00
C TRP A 69 -20.20 -30.83 -0.28
N ARG A 70 -20.35 -29.67 -0.93
CA ARG A 70 -19.29 -28.69 -1.10
C ARG A 70 -19.80 -27.26 -0.94
N VAL A 71 -18.89 -26.34 -0.65
CA VAL A 71 -19.16 -24.90 -0.65
C VAL A 71 -18.75 -24.29 -1.98
N VAL A 72 -19.57 -23.40 -2.53
CA VAL A 72 -19.18 -22.53 -3.65
C VAL A 72 -19.22 -21.10 -3.15
N LEU A 73 -18.04 -20.53 -2.90
CA LEU A 73 -17.91 -19.13 -2.49
C LEU A 73 -17.86 -18.26 -3.75
N ILE A 74 -18.89 -17.45 -3.97
CA ILE A 74 -18.93 -16.43 -5.01
C ILE A 74 -18.44 -15.12 -4.39
N GLU A 75 -17.30 -14.63 -4.87
CA GLU A 75 -16.69 -13.41 -4.37
C GLU A 75 -16.07 -12.61 -5.52
N LYS A 76 -16.28 -11.29 -5.52
CA LYS A 76 -15.76 -10.40 -6.56
C LYS A 76 -14.25 -10.16 -6.44
N ASN A 77 -13.70 -10.22 -5.23
CA ASN A 77 -12.29 -10.05 -4.95
C ASN A 77 -11.55 -11.40 -4.86
N SER A 78 -10.29 -11.46 -5.32
CA SER A 78 -9.49 -12.69 -5.13
C SER A 78 -8.90 -12.83 -3.71
N HIS A 79 -9.20 -11.88 -2.82
CA HIS A 79 -8.65 -11.81 -1.46
C HIS A 79 -9.72 -11.33 -0.49
N PHE A 80 -9.56 -11.70 0.77
CA PHE A 80 -10.29 -11.16 1.90
C PHE A 80 -9.67 -9.84 2.35
N HIS A 81 -10.51 -8.83 2.48
CA HIS A 81 -10.13 -7.55 3.05
C HIS A 81 -10.29 -7.60 4.57
N PHE A 82 -9.17 -7.59 5.29
CA PHE A 82 -9.17 -7.47 6.74
C PHE A 82 -9.34 -5.99 7.13
N THR A 83 -10.56 -5.49 6.97
CA THR A 83 -10.88 -4.06 7.04
C THR A 83 -10.65 -3.43 8.41
N TRP A 84 -10.42 -4.21 9.46
CA TRP A 84 -10.02 -3.70 10.79
C TRP A 84 -8.68 -2.98 10.75
N LEU A 85 -7.79 -3.34 9.81
CA LEU A 85 -6.48 -2.70 9.68
C LEU A 85 -6.51 -1.39 8.89
N TRP A 86 -7.53 -1.19 8.06
CA TRP A 86 -7.59 -0.09 7.10
C TRP A 86 -7.47 1.32 7.71
N PRO A 87 -8.08 1.64 8.87
CA PRO A 87 -7.87 2.92 9.54
C PRO A 87 -6.38 3.18 9.83
N ARG A 88 -5.66 2.19 10.34
CA ARG A 88 -4.24 2.36 10.66
C ARG A 88 -3.35 2.45 9.42
N MET A 89 -3.74 1.80 8.33
CA MET A 89 -3.00 1.91 7.06
C MET A 89 -2.97 3.32 6.48
N VAL A 90 -3.84 4.23 6.95
CA VAL A 90 -3.79 5.66 6.56
C VAL A 90 -2.57 6.36 7.16
N GLY A 91 -2.25 6.04 8.42
CA GLY A 91 -1.18 6.70 9.17
C GLY A 91 0.15 5.95 9.16
N VAL A 92 0.15 4.64 8.87
CA VAL A 92 1.34 3.78 9.03
C VAL A 92 1.68 3.06 7.71
N PRO A 93 2.64 3.59 6.92
CA PRO A 93 3.04 2.98 5.65
C PRO A 93 3.81 1.67 5.83
N GLY A 94 3.79 0.81 4.80
CA GLY A 94 4.58 -0.44 4.76
C GLY A 94 3.90 -1.66 5.41
N HIS A 95 2.63 -1.54 5.79
CA HIS A 95 1.86 -2.63 6.41
C HIS A 95 0.50 -2.91 5.74
N ASP A 96 0.14 -2.14 4.71
CA ASP A 96 -1.12 -2.23 3.97
C ASP A 96 -1.37 -3.61 3.36
N HIS A 97 -0.31 -4.28 2.94
CA HIS A 97 -0.34 -5.66 2.46
C HIS A 97 -0.93 -6.67 3.45
N LYS A 98 -0.80 -6.44 4.76
CA LYS A 98 -1.36 -7.31 5.82
C LYS A 98 -2.89 -7.26 5.87
N SER A 99 -3.50 -6.23 5.26
CA SER A 99 -4.94 -6.08 5.20
C SER A 99 -5.60 -6.84 4.05
N ILE A 100 -4.82 -7.54 3.23
CA ILE A 100 -5.29 -8.25 2.03
C ILE A 100 -4.83 -9.71 2.12
N VAL A 101 -5.76 -10.61 2.44
CA VAL A 101 -5.45 -12.03 2.73
C VAL A 101 -5.99 -12.91 1.60
N PRO A 102 -5.16 -13.66 0.86
CA PRO A 102 -5.67 -14.58 -0.16
C PRO A 102 -6.59 -15.65 0.46
N TYR A 103 -7.68 -16.01 -0.21
CA TYR A 103 -8.58 -17.07 0.26
C TYR A 103 -7.89 -18.44 0.33
N SER A 104 -6.96 -18.72 -0.60
CA SER A 104 -6.17 -19.96 -0.62
C SER A 104 -5.23 -20.08 0.57
N ALA A 105 -4.66 -18.96 1.04
CA ALA A 105 -3.63 -18.94 2.09
C ALA A 105 -4.13 -19.41 3.47
N LYS A 106 -5.42 -19.20 3.82
CA LYS A 106 -5.93 -19.59 5.16
C LYS A 106 -6.43 -21.04 5.22
N HIS A 107 -6.60 -21.70 4.09
CA HIS A 107 -7.14 -23.05 4.05
C HIS A 107 -6.19 -24.07 3.40
N PRO A 108 -4.88 -24.10 3.76
CA PRO A 108 -3.89 -24.99 3.14
C PRO A 108 -4.18 -26.47 3.44
N HIS A 109 -5.05 -26.74 4.42
CA HIS A 109 -5.43 -28.08 4.84
C HIS A 109 -6.91 -28.39 4.61
N ALA A 110 -7.62 -27.57 3.82
CA ALA A 110 -8.97 -27.91 3.41
C ALA A 110 -8.96 -29.24 2.63
N PRO A 111 -9.92 -30.14 2.89
CA PRO A 111 -10.09 -31.33 2.07
C PRO A 111 -10.25 -30.97 0.59
N GLU A 112 -9.62 -31.73 -0.30
CA GLU A 112 -9.72 -31.50 -1.74
C GLU A 112 -11.19 -31.56 -2.20
N GLY A 113 -11.60 -30.58 -3.02
CA GLY A 113 -12.96 -30.49 -3.58
C GLY A 113 -14.05 -30.00 -2.62
N ILE A 114 -13.74 -29.78 -1.33
CA ILE A 114 -14.76 -29.35 -0.35
C ILE A 114 -15.28 -27.93 -0.57
N TYR A 115 -14.49 -27.08 -1.23
CA TYR A 115 -14.92 -25.76 -1.61
C TYR A 115 -14.36 -25.35 -2.96
N VAL A 116 -15.06 -24.44 -3.62
CA VAL A 116 -14.65 -23.79 -4.86
C VAL A 116 -14.81 -22.29 -4.69
N LEU A 117 -13.76 -21.53 -4.96
CA LEU A 117 -13.84 -20.08 -5.09
C LEU A 117 -14.23 -19.73 -6.53
N LYS A 118 -15.38 -19.09 -6.71
CA LYS A 118 -15.81 -18.51 -7.97
C LYS A 118 -15.64 -17.00 -7.93
N LYS A 119 -14.59 -16.52 -8.58
CA LYS A 119 -14.35 -15.08 -8.70
C LYS A 119 -15.35 -14.47 -9.67
N GLY A 120 -16.25 -13.61 -9.19
CA GLY A 120 -17.25 -12.97 -10.04
C GLY A 120 -18.33 -12.21 -9.27
N ASN A 121 -19.12 -11.42 -9.98
CA ASN A 121 -20.27 -10.72 -9.43
C ASN A 121 -21.54 -11.57 -9.59
N ALA A 122 -22.27 -11.79 -8.51
CA ALA A 122 -23.63 -12.31 -8.59
C ALA A 122 -24.57 -11.19 -9.05
N THR A 123 -25.37 -11.46 -10.08
CA THR A 123 -26.28 -10.47 -10.68
C THR A 123 -27.75 -10.77 -10.39
N ARG A 124 -28.12 -12.05 -10.25
CA ARG A 124 -29.50 -12.46 -9.96
C ARG A 124 -29.52 -13.75 -9.15
N ILE A 125 -30.53 -13.90 -8.27
CA ILE A 125 -30.80 -15.15 -7.57
C ILE A 125 -32.10 -15.74 -8.15
N GLU A 126 -31.99 -16.96 -8.67
CA GLU A 126 -33.12 -17.77 -9.13
C GLU A 126 -33.55 -18.74 -8.01
N LYS A 127 -34.61 -19.52 -8.25
CA LYS A 127 -35.17 -20.45 -7.26
C LYS A 127 -34.14 -21.48 -6.76
N ASP A 128 -33.28 -21.95 -7.64
CA ASP A 128 -32.35 -23.06 -7.41
C ASP A 128 -30.91 -22.76 -7.83
N ALA A 129 -30.62 -21.53 -8.31
CA ALA A 129 -29.31 -21.15 -8.79
C ALA A 129 -29.00 -19.66 -8.57
N VAL A 130 -27.71 -19.33 -8.44
CA VAL A 130 -27.20 -17.96 -8.50
C VAL A 130 -26.63 -17.72 -9.89
N VAL A 131 -26.98 -16.58 -10.49
CA VAL A 131 -26.52 -16.19 -11.82
C VAL A 131 -25.40 -15.18 -11.69
N LEU A 132 -24.25 -15.49 -12.30
CA LEU A 132 -23.09 -14.61 -12.32
C LEU A 132 -23.15 -13.64 -13.50
N GLU A 133 -22.38 -12.57 -13.39
CA GLU A 133 -22.00 -11.74 -14.53
C GLU A 133 -21.38 -12.62 -15.63
N GLY A 134 -21.87 -12.49 -16.87
CA GLY A 134 -21.54 -13.41 -17.97
C GLY A 134 -22.52 -14.59 -18.15
N GLY A 135 -23.50 -14.75 -17.26
CA GLY A 135 -24.63 -15.68 -17.43
C GLY A 135 -24.42 -17.09 -16.89
N GLU A 136 -23.28 -17.38 -16.26
CA GLU A 136 -23.05 -18.67 -15.60
C GLU A 136 -24.09 -18.90 -14.49
N ARG A 137 -24.69 -20.09 -14.45
CA ARG A 137 -25.66 -20.51 -13.42
C ARG A 137 -24.99 -21.47 -12.44
N VAL A 138 -24.97 -21.10 -11.16
CA VAL A 138 -24.40 -21.89 -10.06
C VAL A 138 -25.54 -22.45 -9.20
N PRO A 139 -25.88 -23.75 -9.33
CA PRO A 139 -26.99 -24.34 -8.59
C PRO A 139 -26.69 -24.44 -7.09
N PHE A 140 -27.72 -24.38 -6.23
CA PHE A 140 -27.58 -24.51 -4.78
C PHE A 140 -28.70 -25.32 -4.14
N GLU A 141 -28.35 -26.05 -3.08
CA GLU A 141 -29.31 -26.61 -2.12
C GLU A 141 -29.55 -25.64 -0.97
N TYR A 142 -28.49 -24.96 -0.53
CA TYR A 142 -28.52 -23.88 0.44
C TYR A 142 -27.84 -22.63 -0.12
N LEU A 143 -28.44 -21.47 0.12
CA LEU A 143 -27.90 -20.16 -0.27
C LEU A 143 -27.63 -19.31 0.96
N VAL A 144 -26.50 -18.61 0.98
CA VAL A 144 -26.17 -17.62 1.99
C VAL A 144 -25.80 -16.29 1.34
N ILE A 145 -26.52 -15.23 1.71
CA ILE A 145 -26.27 -13.86 1.26
C ILE A 145 -25.47 -13.13 2.33
N ALA A 146 -24.18 -12.91 2.06
CA ALA A 146 -23.20 -12.29 2.96
C ALA A 146 -22.50 -11.07 2.30
N THR A 147 -23.25 -10.34 1.48
CA THR A 147 -22.77 -9.17 0.70
C THR A 147 -22.34 -7.98 1.56
N GLY A 148 -22.74 -7.96 2.83
CA GLY A 148 -22.30 -6.98 3.81
C GLY A 148 -22.79 -5.56 3.51
N SER A 149 -21.87 -4.60 3.67
CA SER A 149 -22.10 -3.18 3.43
C SER A 149 -20.96 -2.59 2.61
N SER A 150 -21.26 -1.55 1.83
CA SER A 150 -20.28 -0.72 1.16
C SER A 150 -19.87 0.40 2.09
N PRO A 151 -18.62 0.43 2.59
CA PRO A 151 -18.18 1.50 3.45
C PRO A 151 -17.88 2.75 2.62
N ARG A 152 -18.09 3.95 3.19
CA ARG A 152 -17.71 5.20 2.52
C ARG A 152 -16.23 5.53 2.69
N PHE A 153 -15.61 4.96 3.72
CA PHE A 153 -14.17 4.87 3.85
C PHE A 153 -13.74 3.40 3.76
N PRO A 154 -12.70 3.08 2.98
CA PRO A 154 -12.00 3.96 2.05
C PRO A 154 -12.87 4.34 0.84
N SER A 155 -12.84 5.61 0.42
CA SER A 155 -13.74 6.13 -0.61
C SER A 155 -13.35 5.65 -2.00
N GLY A 156 -14.31 5.18 -2.80
CA GLY A 156 -14.08 4.84 -4.20
C GLY A 156 -13.42 3.47 -4.44
N LEU A 157 -13.25 2.64 -3.41
CA LEU A 157 -12.84 1.25 -3.57
C LEU A 157 -14.04 0.38 -3.98
N THR A 158 -14.23 0.23 -5.28
CA THR A 158 -15.17 -0.74 -5.89
C THR A 158 -14.38 -1.79 -6.67
N PRO A 159 -14.80 -3.07 -6.63
CA PRO A 159 -13.94 -4.25 -6.46
C PRO A 159 -12.61 -4.16 -7.21
N LEU A 160 -11.54 -4.29 -6.44
CA LEU A 160 -10.19 -4.01 -6.88
C LEU A 160 -9.35 -5.27 -6.77
N SER A 161 -8.46 -5.44 -7.74
CA SER A 161 -7.29 -6.30 -7.58
C SER A 161 -6.50 -5.86 -6.34
N LYS A 162 -5.73 -6.78 -5.76
CA LYS A 162 -4.87 -6.48 -4.61
C LYS A 162 -3.97 -5.26 -4.86
N GLY A 163 -3.38 -5.14 -6.06
CA GLY A 163 -2.51 -4.00 -6.41
C GLY A 163 -3.21 -2.64 -6.37
N GLU A 164 -4.49 -2.60 -6.71
CA GLU A 164 -5.29 -1.36 -6.64
C GLU A 164 -5.63 -0.97 -5.20
N VAL A 165 -5.86 -1.94 -4.31
CA VAL A 165 -6.02 -1.68 -2.86
C VAL A 165 -4.72 -1.12 -2.25
N LEU A 166 -3.58 -1.74 -2.56
CA LEU A 166 -2.27 -1.24 -2.12
C LEU A 166 -2.01 0.17 -2.67
N GLY A 167 -2.26 0.37 -3.97
CA GLY A 167 -2.10 1.67 -4.61
C GLY A 167 -2.99 2.77 -4.01
N TYR A 168 -4.21 2.43 -3.55
CA TYR A 168 -5.05 3.37 -2.82
C TYR A 168 -4.41 3.77 -1.49
N PHE A 169 -3.98 2.81 -0.66
CA PHE A 169 -3.42 3.12 0.65
C PHE A 169 -2.08 3.84 0.54
N HIS A 170 -1.21 3.45 -0.40
CA HIS A 170 0.01 4.19 -0.69
C HIS A 170 -0.28 5.64 -1.09
N GLY A 171 -1.22 5.84 -2.03
CA GLY A 171 -1.61 7.19 -2.45
C GLY A 171 -2.20 8.03 -1.31
N LEU A 172 -3.00 7.42 -0.43
CA LEU A 172 -3.55 8.12 0.72
C LEU A 172 -2.49 8.42 1.79
N GLN A 173 -1.53 7.53 2.01
CA GLN A 173 -0.39 7.75 2.92
C GLN A 173 0.48 8.92 2.41
N GLU A 174 0.74 9.00 1.10
CA GLU A 174 1.44 10.13 0.47
C GLU A 174 0.67 11.45 0.69
N GLN A 175 -0.66 11.43 0.50
CA GLN A 175 -1.51 12.60 0.75
C GLN A 175 -1.50 13.04 2.23
N VAL A 176 -1.54 12.10 3.16
CA VAL A 176 -1.43 12.37 4.60
C VAL A 176 -0.06 12.98 4.93
N GLN A 177 1.01 12.48 4.31
CA GLN A 177 2.35 13.00 4.50
C GLN A 177 2.49 14.43 3.96
N ALA A 178 1.88 14.75 2.82
CA ALA A 178 1.92 16.07 2.19
C ALA A 178 1.04 17.11 2.90
N ALA A 179 -0.14 16.73 3.38
CA ALA A 179 -1.11 17.65 3.97
C ALA A 179 -0.64 18.25 5.30
N SER A 180 -0.81 19.56 5.49
CA SER A 180 -0.57 20.23 6.77
C SER A 180 -1.84 20.31 7.62
N SER A 181 -3.00 20.39 6.97
CA SER A 181 -4.32 20.39 7.59
C SER A 181 -5.20 19.25 7.06
N ILE A 182 -5.65 18.39 7.97
CA ILE A 182 -6.43 17.19 7.67
C ILE A 182 -7.79 17.26 8.38
N VAL A 183 -8.87 17.12 7.63
CA VAL A 183 -10.24 17.05 8.14
C VAL A 183 -10.80 15.65 7.96
N LEU A 184 -11.33 15.08 9.03
CA LEU A 184 -12.00 13.79 9.06
C LEU A 184 -13.50 14.03 9.26
N VAL A 185 -14.30 13.73 8.23
CA VAL A 185 -15.76 13.88 8.31
C VAL A 185 -16.37 12.56 8.80
N GLY A 186 -16.78 12.52 10.06
CA GLY A 186 -17.35 11.36 10.75
C GLY A 186 -16.54 10.93 11.96
N GLY A 187 -17.10 11.11 13.16
CA GLY A 187 -16.49 10.74 14.44
C GLY A 187 -16.84 9.32 14.92
N GLY A 188 -16.99 8.36 13.99
CA GLY A 188 -17.10 6.93 14.33
C GLY A 188 -15.73 6.30 14.64
N PRO A 189 -15.66 4.97 14.87
CA PRO A 189 -14.40 4.29 15.16
C PRO A 189 -13.30 4.61 14.15
N VAL A 190 -13.61 4.48 12.85
CA VAL A 190 -12.68 4.76 11.73
C VAL A 190 -12.09 6.17 11.80
N GLY A 191 -12.92 7.20 12.00
CA GLY A 191 -12.45 8.59 12.04
C GLY A 191 -11.60 8.89 13.27
N VAL A 192 -11.94 8.29 14.41
CA VAL A 192 -11.14 8.44 15.65
C VAL A 192 -9.80 7.72 15.52
N GLU A 193 -9.76 6.50 14.99
CA GLU A 193 -8.51 5.74 14.78
C GLU A 193 -7.59 6.45 13.80
N ILE A 194 -8.10 6.86 12.62
CA ILE A 194 -7.30 7.59 11.63
C ILE A 194 -6.76 8.89 12.25
N GLY A 195 -7.61 9.67 12.92
CA GLY A 195 -7.21 10.97 13.48
C GLY A 195 -6.12 10.81 14.54
N THR A 196 -6.30 9.86 15.45
CA THR A 196 -5.35 9.62 16.55
C THR A 196 -4.05 8.97 16.06
N ASP A 197 -4.09 8.02 15.13
CA ASP A 197 -2.90 7.39 14.54
C ASP A 197 -2.08 8.40 13.72
N VAL A 198 -2.74 9.20 12.86
CA VAL A 198 -2.08 10.26 12.08
C VAL A 198 -1.45 11.30 12.99
N LYS A 199 -2.19 11.78 14.01
CA LYS A 199 -1.69 12.81 14.91
C LYS A 199 -0.58 12.32 15.84
N SER A 200 -0.59 11.03 16.21
CA SER A 200 0.50 10.41 16.97
C SER A 200 1.78 10.32 16.15
N ARG A 201 1.68 10.00 14.86
CA ARG A 201 2.85 9.91 13.97
C ARG A 201 3.37 11.27 13.52
N TYR A 202 2.47 12.20 13.23
CA TYR A 202 2.77 13.51 12.69
C TYR A 202 2.26 14.61 13.64
N PRO A 203 2.97 14.85 14.76
CA PRO A 203 2.49 15.71 15.83
C PRO A 203 2.26 17.17 15.41
N ASP A 204 2.95 17.65 14.38
CA ASP A 204 2.87 19.04 13.91
C ASP A 204 1.66 19.32 13.01
N LYS A 205 1.03 18.28 12.43
CA LYS A 205 -0.10 18.44 11.49
C LYS A 205 -1.37 18.88 12.22
N SER A 206 -2.17 19.76 11.62
CA SER A 206 -3.50 20.10 12.13
C SER A 206 -4.49 18.99 11.76
N VAL A 207 -5.16 18.40 12.76
CA VAL A 207 -6.17 17.35 12.54
C VAL A 207 -7.48 17.76 13.20
N THR A 208 -8.56 17.71 12.42
CA THR A 208 -9.92 18.09 12.86
C THR A 208 -10.93 16.98 12.54
N ILE A 209 -11.69 16.54 13.54
CA ILE A 209 -12.82 15.60 13.39
C ILE A 209 -14.13 16.39 13.44
N ILE A 210 -14.95 16.24 12.40
CA ILE A 210 -16.29 16.85 12.33
C ILE A 210 -17.33 15.74 12.37
N HIS A 211 -18.24 15.80 13.33
CA HIS A 211 -19.24 14.75 13.55
C HIS A 211 -20.64 15.30 13.76
N SER A 212 -21.62 14.69 13.10
CA SER A 212 -23.00 15.18 13.04
C SER A 212 -23.88 14.89 14.26
N ARG A 213 -23.30 14.36 15.35
CA ARG A 213 -24.01 13.97 16.57
C ARG A 213 -23.27 14.49 17.79
N GLY A 214 -23.98 14.63 18.91
CA GLY A 214 -23.42 15.13 20.17
C GLY A 214 -22.44 14.19 20.88
N ARG A 215 -22.15 13.01 20.33
CA ARG A 215 -21.12 12.09 20.84
C ARG A 215 -20.34 11.45 19.69
N LEU A 216 -19.01 11.39 19.83
CA LEU A 216 -18.18 10.46 19.06
C LEU A 216 -18.68 9.03 19.28
N MET A 217 -18.60 8.19 18.25
CA MET A 217 -19.00 6.79 18.30
C MET A 217 -20.42 6.62 18.88
N ASN A 218 -21.37 7.46 18.44
CA ASN A 218 -22.71 7.60 19.03
C ASN A 218 -23.58 6.33 19.03
N ASN A 219 -23.21 5.30 18.27
CA ASN A 219 -23.88 3.99 18.28
C ASN A 219 -23.41 3.11 19.44
N PHE A 220 -22.39 3.55 20.19
CA PHE A 220 -21.82 2.87 21.32
C PHE A 220 -22.11 3.64 22.62
N GLY A 221 -21.70 3.02 23.72
CA GLY A 221 -21.83 3.54 25.06
C GLY A 221 -21.09 4.85 25.35
N ALA A 222 -21.47 5.52 26.44
CA ALA A 222 -20.92 6.83 26.80
C ALA A 222 -19.43 6.78 27.17
N ARG A 223 -18.96 5.68 27.77
CA ARG A 223 -17.55 5.56 28.18
C ARG A 223 -16.61 5.53 26.98
N LEU A 224 -17.06 4.95 25.86
CA LEU A 224 -16.25 4.91 24.64
C LEU A 224 -16.09 6.31 24.03
N HIS A 225 -17.16 7.11 24.07
CA HIS A 225 -17.11 8.52 23.69
C HIS A 225 -16.11 9.31 24.54
N GLU A 226 -16.18 9.17 25.87
CA GLU A 226 -15.28 9.83 26.82
C GLU A 226 -13.81 9.50 26.53
N ALA A 227 -13.49 8.22 26.33
CA ALA A 227 -12.14 7.77 25.98
C ALA A 227 -11.65 8.36 24.64
N GLY A 228 -12.51 8.43 23.63
CA GLY A 228 -12.18 9.05 22.34
C GLY A 228 -11.91 10.55 22.47
N ILE A 229 -12.73 11.28 23.23
CA ILE A 229 -12.54 12.72 23.49
C ILE A 229 -11.25 12.97 24.29
N GLU A 230 -10.97 12.15 25.30
CA GLU A 230 -9.73 12.22 26.08
C GLU A 230 -8.51 12.08 25.17
N ALA A 231 -8.45 11.04 24.33
CA ALA A 231 -7.36 10.84 23.38
C ALA A 231 -7.23 12.00 22.36
N CYS A 232 -8.35 12.51 21.85
CA CYS A 232 -8.33 13.67 20.97
C CYS A 232 -7.75 14.91 21.66
N LYS A 233 -8.10 15.16 22.93
CA LYS A 233 -7.56 16.28 23.71
C LYS A 233 -6.06 16.11 23.97
N GLU A 234 -5.62 14.93 24.40
CA GLU A 234 -4.20 14.61 24.62
C GLU A 234 -3.36 14.86 23.36
N LEU A 235 -3.88 14.44 22.20
CA LEU A 235 -3.21 14.60 20.90
C LEU A 235 -3.48 15.96 20.25
N LYS A 236 -4.21 16.88 20.90
CA LYS A 236 -4.56 18.21 20.36
C LYS A 236 -5.30 18.14 19.01
N ILE A 237 -6.19 17.16 18.86
CA ILE A 237 -7.12 17.02 17.74
C ILE A 237 -8.34 17.90 18.01
N GLN A 238 -8.74 18.71 17.03
CA GLN A 238 -9.94 19.53 17.12
C GLN A 238 -11.16 18.66 16.86
N VAL A 239 -12.21 18.78 17.67
CA VAL A 239 -13.44 17.97 17.53
C VAL A 239 -14.65 18.89 17.51
N HIS A 240 -15.38 18.89 16.41
CA HIS A 240 -16.65 19.59 16.26
C HIS A 240 -17.80 18.58 16.25
N LEU A 241 -18.66 18.64 17.27
CA LEU A 241 -19.83 17.78 17.42
C LEU A 241 -21.09 18.52 16.97
N GLU A 242 -22.13 17.76 16.62
CA GLU A 242 -23.42 18.29 16.10
C GLU A 242 -23.31 19.05 14.77
N GLU A 243 -22.16 18.93 14.12
CA GLU A 243 -21.82 19.62 12.88
C GLU A 243 -21.98 18.71 11.66
N ARG A 244 -22.63 19.22 10.62
CA ARG A 244 -22.89 18.49 9.38
C ARG A 244 -22.73 19.41 8.17
N PRO A 245 -21.49 19.82 7.86
CA PRO A 245 -21.23 20.63 6.69
C PRO A 245 -21.55 19.85 5.41
N ASP A 246 -21.79 20.58 4.32
CA ASP A 246 -21.73 20.01 2.98
C ASP A 246 -20.26 19.78 2.60
N PHE A 247 -19.95 18.62 2.03
CA PHE A 247 -18.58 18.25 1.66
C PHE A 247 -18.58 17.37 0.41
N PRO A 248 -17.44 17.28 -0.31
CA PRO A 248 -17.31 16.43 -1.49
C PRO A 248 -17.68 14.97 -1.20
N LYS A 249 -18.24 14.28 -2.21
CA LYS A 249 -18.65 12.86 -2.10
C LYS A 249 -17.42 11.92 -2.11
N GLY A 250 -16.51 12.04 -1.15
CA GLY A 250 -15.33 11.18 -1.04
C GLY A 250 -14.15 11.85 -0.33
N THR A 251 -13.05 11.10 -0.20
CA THR A 251 -11.74 11.63 0.19
C THR A 251 -11.19 12.52 -0.91
N THR A 252 -10.70 13.72 -0.57
CA THR A 252 -10.10 14.67 -1.51
C THR A 252 -8.84 15.29 -0.94
N HIS A 253 -7.81 15.41 -1.78
CA HIS A 253 -6.53 16.09 -1.48
C HIS A 253 -6.46 17.38 -2.30
N GLU A 254 -7.44 18.26 -2.06
CA GLU A 254 -7.54 19.59 -2.65
C GLU A 254 -7.76 20.59 -1.53
N ASN A 255 -7.11 21.75 -1.63
CA ASN A 255 -7.31 22.83 -0.67
C ASN A 255 -8.77 23.25 -0.68
N GLY A 256 -9.40 23.17 0.48
CA GLY A 256 -10.81 23.47 0.64
C GLY A 256 -11.14 24.02 2.00
N SER A 257 -12.42 24.29 2.20
CA SER A 257 -12.94 24.70 3.49
C SER A 257 -14.36 24.21 3.67
N LEU A 258 -14.69 23.83 4.90
CA LEU A 258 -16.05 23.47 5.31
C LEU A 258 -16.61 24.57 6.19
N THR A 259 -17.83 25.00 5.90
CA THR A 259 -18.58 25.93 6.75
C THR A 259 -19.45 25.14 7.71
N LEU A 260 -19.21 25.33 9.01
CA LEU A 260 -19.97 24.73 10.09
C LEU A 260 -21.29 25.49 10.30
N LYS A 261 -22.26 24.86 10.95
CA LYS A 261 -23.53 25.49 11.34
C LYS A 261 -23.32 26.65 12.31
N SER A 262 -22.25 26.60 13.11
CA SER A 262 -21.81 27.71 13.97
C SER A 262 -21.39 28.98 13.20
N GLY A 263 -21.19 28.88 11.87
CA GLY A 263 -20.62 29.94 11.03
C GLY A 263 -19.08 29.91 10.97
N GLU A 264 -18.44 29.05 11.77
CA GLU A 264 -17.00 28.80 11.70
C GLU A 264 -16.61 28.13 10.37
N THR A 265 -15.45 28.49 9.84
CA THR A 265 -14.91 27.88 8.61
C THR A 265 -13.65 27.10 8.93
N VAL A 266 -13.67 25.81 8.67
CA VAL A 266 -12.52 24.89 8.86
C VAL A 266 -11.85 24.65 7.52
N LYS A 267 -10.60 25.10 7.36
CA LYS A 267 -9.80 24.84 6.16
C LYS A 267 -9.15 23.46 6.21
N TYR A 268 -8.88 22.88 5.06
CA TYR A 268 -8.17 21.61 4.93
C TYR A 268 -7.37 21.55 3.62
N ASP A 269 -6.30 20.76 3.64
CA ASP A 269 -5.54 20.35 2.45
C ASP A 269 -5.91 18.90 2.06
N LEU A 270 -6.36 18.11 3.05
CA LEU A 270 -6.86 16.75 2.88
C LEU A 270 -8.15 16.57 3.68
N LEU A 271 -9.21 16.11 3.01
CA LEU A 271 -10.46 15.69 3.63
C LEU A 271 -10.62 14.19 3.45
N ILE A 272 -10.85 13.45 4.55
CA ILE A 272 -11.14 12.02 4.53
C ILE A 272 -12.59 11.78 4.96
N ASN A 273 -13.36 11.11 4.11
CA ASN A 273 -14.77 10.83 4.37
C ASN A 273 -14.94 9.56 5.20
N CYS A 274 -15.03 9.71 6.52
CA CYS A 274 -15.22 8.64 7.50
C CYS A 274 -16.71 8.42 7.87
N THR A 275 -17.64 8.81 7.00
CA THR A 275 -19.08 8.67 7.28
C THR A 275 -19.58 7.23 7.14
N GLY A 276 -20.79 6.97 7.66
CA GLY A 276 -21.35 5.63 7.82
C GLY A 276 -21.46 4.79 6.54
N GLN A 277 -21.57 3.48 6.73
CA GLN A 277 -21.66 2.47 5.67
C GLN A 277 -23.05 2.45 5.02
N ARG A 278 -23.12 1.92 3.79
CA ARG A 278 -24.37 1.65 3.07
C ARG A 278 -24.59 0.14 2.97
N ILE A 279 -25.74 -0.35 3.40
CA ILE A 279 -26.06 -1.79 3.30
C ILE A 279 -26.13 -2.22 1.82
N ASP A 280 -25.50 -3.35 1.48
CA ASP A 280 -25.52 -3.90 0.13
C ASP A 280 -26.57 -5.01 -0.02
N SER A 281 -27.84 -4.61 0.00
CA SER A 281 -28.99 -5.49 -0.20
C SER A 281 -29.53 -5.46 -1.63
N SER A 282 -28.78 -4.89 -2.58
CA SER A 282 -29.21 -4.67 -3.96
C SER A 282 -29.66 -5.96 -4.66
N LEU A 283 -28.84 -7.00 -4.64
CA LEU A 283 -29.12 -8.32 -5.21
C LEU A 283 -30.38 -8.97 -4.60
N ALA A 284 -30.53 -8.86 -3.28
CA ALA A 284 -31.67 -9.41 -2.58
C ALA A 284 -32.94 -8.59 -2.81
N ARG A 285 -32.84 -7.29 -3.08
CA ARG A 285 -34.00 -6.44 -3.39
C ARG A 285 -34.64 -6.79 -4.72
N GLU A 286 -33.84 -7.18 -5.71
CA GLU A 286 -34.34 -7.66 -6.99
C GLU A 286 -34.96 -9.05 -6.87
N SER A 287 -34.34 -9.93 -6.07
CA SER A 287 -34.71 -11.35 -6.00
C SER A 287 -35.79 -11.67 -4.94
N PHE A 288 -35.82 -10.89 -3.86
CA PHE A 288 -36.67 -11.08 -2.68
C PHE A 288 -37.16 -9.72 -2.12
N PRO A 289 -37.93 -8.93 -2.90
CA PRO A 289 -38.34 -7.58 -2.51
C PRO A 289 -39.11 -7.54 -1.18
N ASP A 290 -39.94 -8.55 -0.91
CA ASP A 290 -40.71 -8.68 0.32
C ASP A 290 -39.86 -9.03 1.54
N SER A 291 -38.59 -9.40 1.34
CA SER A 291 -37.64 -9.74 2.41
C SER A 291 -36.76 -8.55 2.81
N ILE A 292 -36.99 -7.35 2.27
CA ILE A 292 -36.13 -6.18 2.49
C ILE A 292 -36.80 -5.20 3.45
N GLY A 293 -36.02 -4.71 4.43
CA GLY A 293 -36.45 -3.64 5.33
C GLY A 293 -36.78 -2.33 4.60
N ILE A 294 -37.55 -1.45 5.24
CA ILE A 294 -38.01 -0.20 4.63
C ILE A 294 -36.84 0.75 4.33
N GLY A 295 -36.85 1.36 3.14
CA GLY A 295 -35.95 2.43 2.73
C GLY A 295 -34.80 2.00 1.81
N PRO A 296 -34.01 2.97 1.29
CA PRO A 296 -32.92 2.70 0.37
C PRO A 296 -31.79 1.87 0.99
N ASP A 297 -31.63 1.90 2.32
CA ASP A 297 -30.60 1.16 3.07
C ASP A 297 -31.19 -0.01 3.88
N GLY A 298 -32.39 -0.48 3.55
CA GLY A 298 -33.00 -1.64 4.21
C GLY A 298 -32.16 -2.91 4.02
N GLY A 299 -31.81 -3.58 5.12
CA GLY A 299 -31.18 -4.91 5.08
C GLY A 299 -32.18 -6.05 4.90
N ILE A 300 -31.68 -7.27 4.68
CA ILE A 300 -32.47 -8.49 4.51
C ILE A 300 -33.05 -8.89 5.87
N LEU A 301 -34.37 -8.96 5.95
CA LEU A 301 -35.10 -9.38 7.15
C LEU A 301 -34.90 -10.88 7.36
N VAL A 302 -34.48 -11.26 8.56
CA VAL A 302 -34.25 -12.65 8.94
C VAL A 302 -34.98 -13.03 10.21
N ASN A 303 -35.28 -14.32 10.39
CA ASN A 303 -35.76 -14.87 11.66
C ASN A 303 -34.59 -15.05 12.67
N PRO A 304 -34.85 -15.50 13.91
CA PRO A 304 -33.79 -15.78 14.89
C PRO A 304 -32.76 -16.82 14.46
N TYR A 305 -33.03 -17.64 13.44
CA TYR A 305 -32.11 -18.64 12.90
C TYR A 305 -31.26 -18.12 11.73
N LEU A 306 -31.39 -16.82 11.42
CA LEU A 306 -30.77 -16.12 10.28
C LEU A 306 -31.25 -16.58 8.91
N GLN A 307 -32.45 -17.16 8.85
CA GLN A 307 -33.13 -17.52 7.60
C GLN A 307 -33.91 -16.32 7.07
N VAL A 308 -33.87 -16.12 5.76
CA VAL A 308 -34.54 -15.00 5.08
C VAL A 308 -36.06 -15.15 5.19
N LEU A 309 -36.75 -14.10 5.61
CA LEU A 309 -38.22 -14.08 5.70
C LEU A 309 -38.86 -13.99 4.32
N LYS A 310 -40.02 -14.60 4.11
CA LYS A 310 -40.77 -14.54 2.84
C LYS A 310 -41.62 -13.29 2.71
N THR A 311 -42.07 -12.71 3.84
CA THR A 311 -42.89 -11.51 3.83
C THR A 311 -42.36 -10.44 4.78
N ALA A 312 -42.54 -9.17 4.40
CA ALA A 312 -42.30 -8.02 5.25
C ALA A 312 -43.43 -7.93 6.26
N SER A 313 -43.42 -8.78 7.29
CA SER A 313 -44.35 -8.64 8.40
C SER A 313 -44.20 -7.22 8.98
N THR A 314 -45.26 -6.43 8.89
CA THR A 314 -45.36 -5.09 9.52
C THR A 314 -45.27 -5.15 11.04
N LYS A 315 -45.16 -6.35 11.61
CA LYS A 315 -44.91 -6.62 13.03
C LYS A 315 -43.51 -7.21 13.18
N ALA A 316 -42.57 -6.39 13.61
CA ALA A 316 -41.16 -6.72 13.86
C ALA A 316 -40.93 -7.86 14.90
N ASP A 317 -41.99 -8.38 15.52
CA ASP A 317 -41.93 -9.26 16.68
C ASP A 317 -42.52 -10.67 16.46
N ALA A 318 -43.05 -10.99 15.27
CA ALA A 318 -43.65 -12.31 15.02
C ALA A 318 -43.02 -12.97 13.78
N THR A 319 -42.06 -13.87 13.99
CA THR A 319 -41.55 -14.76 12.94
C THR A 319 -41.58 -16.19 13.45
N THR A 320 -42.66 -16.91 13.17
CA THR A 320 -42.69 -18.36 13.28
C THR A 320 -41.87 -18.96 12.13
N ASP A 321 -41.35 -20.18 12.29
CA ASP A 321 -40.56 -20.89 11.27
C ASP A 321 -41.28 -21.03 9.91
N ALA A 322 -42.61 -20.91 9.90
CA ALA A 322 -43.46 -21.09 8.72
C ALA A 322 -43.24 -20.03 7.62
N ASP A 323 -42.84 -18.80 7.99
CA ASP A 323 -42.74 -17.66 7.06
C ASP A 323 -41.30 -17.35 6.60
N ALA A 324 -40.37 -18.31 6.73
CA ALA A 324 -39.00 -18.17 6.27
C ALA A 324 -38.65 -19.15 5.14
N TYR A 325 -37.68 -18.79 4.30
CA TYR A 325 -36.99 -19.72 3.43
C TYR A 325 -36.06 -20.60 4.27
N THR A 326 -36.38 -21.89 4.39
CA THR A 326 -35.62 -22.78 5.27
C THR A 326 -34.20 -23.06 4.77
N ASN A 327 -33.96 -22.85 3.48
CA ASN A 327 -32.68 -23.08 2.80
C ASN A 327 -31.95 -21.80 2.34
N ILE A 328 -32.46 -20.60 2.66
CA ILE A 328 -31.83 -19.32 2.30
C ILE A 328 -31.55 -18.52 3.57
N PHE A 329 -30.29 -18.11 3.74
CA PHE A 329 -29.81 -17.39 4.91
C PHE A 329 -29.21 -16.03 4.53
N ALA A 330 -29.18 -15.10 5.47
CA ALA A 330 -28.42 -13.86 5.35
C ALA A 330 -27.63 -13.59 6.64
N ALA A 331 -26.38 -13.13 6.50
CA ALA A 331 -25.48 -12.91 7.63
C ALA A 331 -24.55 -11.71 7.41
N GLY A 332 -24.10 -11.11 8.51
CA GLY A 332 -23.28 -9.91 8.51
C GLY A 332 -24.10 -8.64 8.36
N ASP A 333 -23.46 -7.58 7.88
CA ASP A 333 -24.07 -6.24 7.84
C ASP A 333 -25.32 -6.16 6.97
N VAL A 334 -25.46 -7.05 5.99
CA VAL A 334 -26.64 -7.09 5.12
C VAL A 334 -27.89 -7.58 5.85
N ALA A 335 -27.74 -8.36 6.94
CA ALA A 335 -28.86 -8.91 7.69
C ALA A 335 -29.46 -7.90 8.69
N THR A 336 -30.78 -7.89 8.78
CA THR A 336 -31.57 -7.14 9.75
C THR A 336 -32.14 -8.12 10.77
N ILE A 337 -31.54 -8.14 11.96
CA ILE A 337 -31.91 -9.04 13.06
C ILE A 337 -33.17 -8.52 13.78
N PRO A 338 -34.14 -9.37 14.14
CA PRO A 338 -35.34 -8.98 14.88
C PRO A 338 -35.02 -8.34 16.24
N GLN A 339 -35.85 -7.38 16.67
CA GLN A 339 -35.68 -6.72 17.96
C GLN A 339 -35.79 -7.70 19.15
N SER A 340 -36.61 -8.75 19.00
CA SER A 340 -36.74 -9.83 19.98
C SER A 340 -35.41 -10.57 20.25
N VAL A 341 -34.50 -10.60 19.27
CA VAL A 341 -33.18 -11.23 19.39
C VAL A 341 -32.14 -10.24 19.93
N THR A 342 -32.26 -8.96 19.57
CA THR A 342 -31.31 -7.92 19.99
C THR A 342 -31.63 -7.30 21.36
N GLY A 343 -32.79 -7.62 21.94
CA GLY A 343 -33.31 -6.99 23.16
C GLY A 343 -33.74 -5.54 22.92
N GLY A 344 -34.29 -5.24 21.74
CA GLY A 344 -34.71 -3.88 21.35
C GLY A 344 -33.55 -2.94 20.94
N SER A 345 -32.30 -3.39 21.02
CA SER A 345 -31.13 -2.59 20.63
C SER A 345 -30.86 -2.69 19.13
N SER A 346 -30.34 -1.63 18.51
CA SER A 346 -29.89 -1.67 17.12
C SER A 346 -28.70 -2.63 16.96
N THR A 347 -28.75 -3.54 15.99
CA THR A 347 -27.61 -4.43 15.70
C THR A 347 -26.44 -3.60 15.19
N LEU A 348 -25.32 -3.65 15.90
CA LEU A 348 -24.08 -2.99 15.49
C LEU A 348 -23.52 -3.70 14.25
N LYS A 349 -23.21 -2.90 13.22
CA LYS A 349 -22.61 -3.36 11.97
C LYS A 349 -21.11 -3.47 12.16
N MET A 350 -20.64 -4.68 12.49
CA MET A 350 -19.27 -4.94 12.93
C MET A 350 -18.79 -6.31 12.46
N GLY A 351 -17.51 -6.39 12.11
CA GLY A 351 -16.89 -7.64 11.66
C GLY A 351 -17.04 -8.79 12.65
N ARG A 352 -16.96 -8.53 13.96
CA ARG A 352 -17.08 -9.57 14.99
C ARG A 352 -18.48 -10.19 15.05
N ALA A 353 -19.52 -9.37 15.04
CA ALA A 353 -20.90 -9.85 14.95
C ALA A 353 -21.14 -10.61 13.63
N ALA A 354 -20.60 -10.10 12.51
CA ALA A 354 -20.68 -10.77 11.21
C ALA A 354 -20.02 -12.16 11.23
N SER A 355 -18.83 -12.29 11.84
CA SER A 355 -18.16 -13.57 12.04
C SER A 355 -19.00 -14.57 12.82
N MET A 356 -19.57 -14.14 13.96
CA MET A 356 -20.41 -15.01 14.81
C MET A 356 -21.68 -15.47 14.08
N GLN A 357 -22.31 -14.58 13.31
CA GLN A 357 -23.45 -14.91 12.46
C GLN A 357 -23.08 -15.93 11.37
N GLY A 358 -21.94 -15.73 10.69
CA GLY A 358 -21.44 -16.67 9.68
C GLY A 358 -21.20 -18.08 10.23
N MET A 359 -20.56 -18.19 11.40
CA MET A 359 -20.33 -19.47 12.09
C MET A 359 -21.64 -20.16 12.49
N LEU A 360 -22.64 -19.38 12.94
CA LEU A 360 -23.95 -19.91 13.29
C LEU A 360 -24.69 -20.43 12.05
N VAL A 361 -24.71 -19.67 10.95
CA VAL A 361 -25.34 -20.11 9.70
C VAL A 361 -24.70 -21.42 9.21
N ALA A 362 -23.37 -21.51 9.19
CA ALA A 362 -22.68 -22.76 8.87
C ALA A 362 -23.14 -23.93 9.75
N THR A 363 -23.22 -23.69 11.07
CA THR A 363 -23.72 -24.68 12.03
C THR A 363 -25.16 -25.10 11.72
N ASN A 364 -26.05 -24.15 11.41
CA ASN A 364 -27.45 -24.42 11.11
C ASN A 364 -27.63 -25.18 9.79
N ILE A 365 -26.83 -24.90 8.77
CA ILE A 365 -26.81 -25.67 7.51
C ILE A 365 -26.41 -27.12 7.79
N VAL A 366 -25.32 -27.36 8.53
CA VAL A 366 -24.87 -28.71 8.87
C VAL A 366 -25.92 -29.46 9.72
N ARG A 367 -26.62 -28.75 10.61
CA ARG A 367 -27.72 -29.32 11.39
C ARG A 367 -28.90 -29.70 10.50
N ALA A 368 -29.30 -28.83 9.57
CA ALA A 368 -30.36 -29.10 8.63
C ALA A 368 -30.05 -30.30 7.72
N ILE A 369 -28.81 -30.42 7.23
CA ILE A 369 -28.34 -31.61 6.48
C ILE A 369 -28.49 -32.91 7.29
N LYS A 370 -28.34 -32.83 8.62
CA LYS A 370 -28.49 -33.97 9.54
C LYS A 370 -29.91 -34.15 10.07
N GLY A 371 -30.89 -33.41 9.56
CA GLY A 371 -32.28 -33.45 10.05
C GLY A 371 -32.46 -32.91 11.48
N GLN A 372 -31.54 -32.05 11.95
CA GLN A 372 -31.57 -31.47 13.28
C GLN A 372 -32.16 -30.06 13.26
N GLN A 373 -32.86 -29.69 14.34
CA GLN A 373 -33.45 -28.36 14.51
C GLN A 373 -32.40 -27.24 14.52
N PRO A 374 -32.63 -26.07 13.89
CA PRO A 374 -31.67 -24.97 13.88
C PRO A 374 -31.49 -24.35 15.28
N LYS A 375 -30.33 -23.70 15.49
CA LYS A 375 -30.03 -22.93 16.69
C LYS A 375 -30.32 -21.46 16.46
N ALA A 376 -31.04 -20.84 17.39
CA ALA A 376 -31.28 -19.40 17.35
C ALA A 376 -29.99 -18.63 17.65
N TYR A 377 -29.80 -17.52 16.93
CA TYR A 377 -28.77 -16.54 17.19
C TYR A 377 -29.03 -15.84 18.51
N LYS A 378 -27.99 -15.70 19.30
CA LYS A 378 -28.00 -14.98 20.57
C LYS A 378 -26.88 -13.96 20.49
N VAL A 379 -27.22 -12.69 20.63
CA VAL A 379 -26.23 -11.62 20.70
C VAL A 379 -25.48 -11.79 22.02
N GLY A 380 -24.22 -12.25 21.95
CA GLY A 380 -23.35 -12.38 23.11
C GLY A 380 -22.66 -11.06 23.45
N ASN A 381 -21.97 -11.04 24.59
CA ASN A 381 -21.17 -9.87 25.01
C ASN A 381 -20.00 -9.60 24.05
N LEU A 382 -19.49 -10.65 23.40
CA LEU A 382 -18.40 -10.56 22.44
C LEU A 382 -18.85 -9.95 21.11
N ASP A 383 -20.09 -10.19 20.66
CA ASP A 383 -20.63 -9.62 19.42
C ASP A 383 -20.57 -8.09 19.39
N ARG A 384 -20.68 -7.48 20.57
CA ARG A 384 -20.67 -6.02 20.78
C ARG A 384 -19.29 -5.44 21.11
N GLY A 385 -18.27 -6.28 21.15
CA GLY A 385 -16.93 -5.85 21.51
C GLY A 385 -16.25 -5.03 20.40
N LEU A 386 -15.51 -4.00 20.78
CA LEU A 386 -14.70 -3.18 19.88
C LEU A 386 -13.28 -3.07 20.45
N LYS A 387 -12.27 -3.32 19.62
CA LYS A 387 -10.91 -2.86 19.87
C LYS A 387 -10.73 -1.58 19.08
N LEU A 388 -10.25 -0.52 19.74
CA LEU A 388 -10.06 0.78 19.13
C LEU A 388 -8.66 1.26 19.42
N THR A 389 -7.97 1.73 18.39
CA THR A 389 -6.68 2.41 18.56
C THR A 389 -6.89 3.88 18.90
N LEU A 390 -6.10 4.39 19.84
CA LEU A 390 -6.12 5.79 20.28
C LEU A 390 -4.71 6.39 20.12
N GLY A 391 -4.19 6.28 18.89
CA GLY A 391 -2.80 6.53 18.54
C GLY A 391 -1.96 5.26 18.45
N LEU A 392 -0.69 5.42 18.09
CA LEU A 392 0.19 4.28 17.79
C LEU A 392 0.47 3.38 19.00
N ASN A 393 0.53 3.96 20.20
CA ASN A 393 1.00 3.28 21.41
C ASN A 393 -0.11 3.00 22.44
N LYS A 394 -1.36 3.40 22.15
CA LYS A 394 -2.52 3.23 23.05
C LYS A 394 -3.67 2.54 22.32
N GLY A 395 -4.30 1.60 22.99
CA GLY A 395 -5.51 0.95 22.52
C GLY A 395 -6.50 0.74 23.65
N ILE A 396 -7.77 0.54 23.30
CA ILE A 396 -8.80 0.15 24.25
C ILE A 396 -9.60 -1.03 23.73
N TYR A 397 -10.00 -1.91 24.64
CA TYR A 397 -11.01 -2.93 24.41
C TYR A 397 -12.29 -2.52 25.12
N TYR A 398 -13.34 -2.29 24.34
CA TYR A 398 -14.67 -1.93 24.81
C TYR A 398 -15.61 -3.14 24.69
N LEU A 399 -16.33 -3.44 25.77
CA LEU A 399 -17.34 -4.50 25.83
C LEU A 399 -18.64 -3.96 26.46
N THR A 400 -19.79 -4.44 25.98
CA THR A 400 -21.11 -4.05 26.50
C THR A 400 -22.18 -5.12 26.32
N ASP A 401 -23.09 -5.24 27.29
CA ASP A 401 -24.34 -6.02 27.18
C ASP A 401 -25.55 -5.14 26.74
N GLY A 402 -25.32 -3.86 26.44
CA GLY A 402 -26.36 -2.88 26.12
C GLY A 402 -26.85 -2.06 27.33
N HIS A 403 -26.51 -2.46 28.55
CA HIS A 403 -26.83 -1.75 29.79
C HIS A 403 -25.58 -1.33 30.56
N ASN A 404 -24.56 -2.20 30.58
CA ASN A 404 -23.28 -2.06 31.25
C ASN A 404 -22.16 -1.92 30.21
N GLU A 405 -21.11 -1.19 30.59
CA GLU A 405 -19.95 -0.92 29.74
C GLU A 405 -18.65 -1.18 30.51
N VAL A 406 -17.71 -1.89 29.88
CA VAL A 406 -16.36 -2.13 30.40
C VAL A 406 -15.33 -1.72 29.34
N ILE A 407 -14.27 -1.04 29.80
CA ILE A 407 -13.13 -0.63 28.97
C ILE A 407 -11.86 -1.15 29.63
N PHE A 408 -11.04 -1.86 28.87
CA PHE A 408 -9.67 -2.23 29.23
C PHE A 408 -8.71 -1.40 28.39
N ARG A 409 -7.72 -0.77 29.03
CA ARG A 409 -6.71 0.03 28.33
C ARG A 409 -5.47 -0.82 28.08
N GLN A 410 -4.96 -0.82 26.85
CA GLN A 410 -3.71 -1.45 26.45
C GLN A 410 -2.68 -0.36 26.15
N ALA A 411 -1.53 -0.41 26.81
CA ALA A 411 -0.39 0.49 26.59
C ALA A 411 0.82 -0.32 26.08
N VAL A 412 1.55 0.22 25.10
CA VAL A 412 2.81 -0.34 24.61
C VAL A 412 3.98 0.32 25.38
N LYS A 413 4.98 -0.46 25.84
CA LYS A 413 6.14 0.05 26.59
C LYS A 413 7.08 0.85 25.65
N GLU A 414 7.61 1.99 26.12
CA GLU A 414 8.62 2.80 25.42
C GLU A 414 9.88 1.96 25.07
N GLY A 415 10.44 2.18 23.86
CA GLY A 415 11.66 1.51 23.39
C GLY A 415 11.46 0.31 22.46
N LYS A 416 10.22 -0.09 22.16
CA LYS A 416 9.88 -1.11 21.16
C LYS A 416 9.04 -0.57 19.99
N GLU A 417 9.05 0.73 19.76
CA GLU A 417 8.14 1.41 18.81
C GLU A 417 8.25 0.91 17.36
N ASN A 418 9.41 0.38 16.95
CA ASN A 418 9.60 -0.23 15.62
C ASN A 418 9.32 -1.74 15.54
N LYS A 419 9.31 -2.47 16.67
CA LYS A 419 9.03 -3.93 16.70
C LYS A 419 7.63 -4.25 17.21
N ASP A 420 7.07 -3.46 18.11
CA ASP A 420 5.76 -3.67 18.76
C ASP A 420 4.62 -2.86 18.14
N ALA A 421 4.86 -2.06 17.09
CA ALA A 421 3.78 -1.65 16.20
C ALA A 421 3.01 -2.89 15.69
N GLN A 422 3.70 -4.03 15.53
CA GLN A 422 3.11 -5.36 15.30
C GLN A 422 2.27 -5.89 16.48
N GLY A 423 2.57 -5.55 17.74
CA GLY A 423 1.83 -6.06 18.90
C GLY A 423 0.40 -5.51 19.01
N LEU A 424 0.21 -4.22 18.74
CA LEU A 424 -1.11 -3.60 18.73
C LEU A 424 -1.88 -3.87 17.42
N LEU A 425 -1.16 -4.03 16.29
CA LEU A 425 -1.70 -4.26 14.94
C LEU A 425 -1.98 -5.73 14.58
N VAL A 426 -1.16 -6.68 15.04
CA VAL A 426 -1.01 -8.00 14.41
C VAL A 426 -1.01 -9.14 15.44
N GLY A 427 -0.24 -9.03 16.52
CA GLY A 427 0.06 -10.18 17.40
C GLY A 427 -1.09 -10.72 18.24
N ASP A 428 -2.14 -9.92 18.46
CA ASP A 428 -3.26 -10.29 19.34
C ASP A 428 -4.53 -10.71 18.55
N ASP A 429 -4.86 -10.03 17.44
CA ASP A 429 -6.09 -10.32 16.65
C ASP A 429 -5.87 -11.34 15.50
N LEU A 430 -4.67 -11.45 14.92
CA LEU A 430 -4.34 -12.48 13.92
C LEU A 430 -4.02 -13.84 14.57
N ASN A 431 -3.35 -13.84 15.74
CA ASN A 431 -3.15 -15.06 16.54
C ASN A 431 -4.46 -15.58 17.14
N ALA A 432 -5.40 -14.71 17.53
CA ALA A 432 -6.73 -15.13 18.01
C ALA A 432 -7.60 -15.79 16.92
N SER A 433 -7.22 -15.67 15.64
CA SER A 433 -7.99 -16.15 14.49
C SER A 433 -7.33 -17.29 13.71
N HIS A 434 -6.28 -17.93 14.26
CA HIS A 434 -5.44 -18.91 13.56
C HIS A 434 -5.04 -18.39 12.16
N MET A 435 -4.55 -17.15 12.10
CA MET A 435 -3.98 -16.54 10.90
C MET A 435 -2.47 -16.41 11.10
N ASN A 436 -1.77 -17.53 11.33
CA ASN A 436 -0.31 -17.56 11.19
C ASN A 436 -0.01 -17.54 9.69
N VAL A 437 0.56 -16.44 9.22
CA VAL A 437 1.17 -16.33 7.88
C VAL A 437 2.71 -16.38 8.00
N ASP A 438 3.25 -16.45 9.21
CA ASP A 438 4.69 -16.22 9.47
C ASP A 438 5.50 -17.51 9.78
N ASP A 439 4.90 -18.71 9.76
CA ASP A 439 5.62 -19.97 10.07
C ASP A 439 5.80 -20.87 8.83
N GLU A 440 6.55 -20.42 7.82
CA GLU A 440 7.23 -21.33 6.88
C GLU A 440 8.26 -20.56 6.04
N CYS A 441 9.50 -20.46 6.53
CA CYS A 441 10.75 -20.48 5.74
C CYS A 441 11.96 -20.18 6.63
N ASP A 442 12.36 -21.12 7.49
CA ASP A 442 13.79 -21.37 7.67
C ASP A 442 14.01 -22.81 8.12
N SER A 443 14.64 -23.60 7.26
CA SER A 443 15.01 -24.98 7.55
C SER A 443 16.53 -25.06 7.69
N SER A 444 17.07 -24.58 8.81
CA SER A 444 18.33 -25.08 9.38
C SER A 444 18.57 -24.47 10.77
N GLU A 445 18.13 -25.15 11.82
CA GLU A 445 18.97 -25.54 12.98
C GLU A 445 18.09 -26.10 14.10
N ILE A 446 18.37 -27.35 14.48
CA ILE A 446 17.83 -27.99 15.66
C ILE A 446 18.66 -27.52 16.86
N SER A 447 18.08 -26.71 17.74
CA SER A 447 18.36 -26.82 19.18
C SER A 447 17.22 -26.17 19.98
N GLY A 448 16.76 -26.88 21.01
CA GLY A 448 15.46 -26.67 21.62
C GLY A 448 15.32 -25.42 22.50
N GLY A 449 14.09 -24.93 22.51
CA GLY A 449 13.53 -24.00 23.48
C GLY A 449 12.02 -24.02 23.34
N ASN A 450 11.30 -24.63 24.30
CA ASN A 450 9.84 -24.60 24.35
C ASN A 450 9.39 -23.18 24.69
N GLU A 451 8.95 -22.40 23.71
CA GLU A 451 8.05 -21.26 23.94
C GLU A 451 6.62 -21.70 23.59
N GLU A 452 5.82 -22.01 24.62
CA GLU A 452 4.38 -22.19 24.48
C GLU A 452 3.74 -20.85 24.08
N THR A 453 3.22 -20.77 22.87
CA THR A 453 2.49 -19.60 22.36
C THR A 453 1.13 -19.46 23.08
N GLU A 454 1.00 -18.50 23.99
CA GLU A 454 -0.27 -18.19 24.67
C GLU A 454 -1.22 -17.36 23.79
N SER A 455 -2.46 -17.85 23.63
CA SER A 455 -3.54 -17.20 22.87
C SER A 455 -4.08 -15.92 23.54
N LEU A 456 -4.62 -14.95 22.76
CA LEU A 456 -5.29 -13.71 23.25
C LEU A 456 -6.29 -13.92 24.42
N PRO A 457 -7.10 -15.00 24.43
CA PRO A 457 -7.98 -15.30 25.56
C PRO A 457 -7.25 -15.57 26.88
N THR A 458 -6.01 -16.06 26.82
CA THR A 458 -5.15 -16.28 27.99
C THR A 458 -4.69 -14.94 28.57
N LYS A 459 -4.26 -13.99 27.72
CA LYS A 459 -3.81 -12.65 28.17
C LYS A 459 -4.93 -11.82 28.80
N LEU A 460 -6.13 -11.84 28.23
CA LEU A 460 -7.28 -11.12 28.80
C LEU A 460 -7.79 -11.77 30.10
N LEU A 461 -7.76 -13.12 30.18
CA LEU A 461 -8.07 -13.83 31.41
C LEU A 461 -7.05 -13.51 32.52
N VAL A 462 -5.76 -13.47 32.20
CA VAL A 462 -4.70 -13.06 33.13
C VAL A 462 -4.94 -11.64 33.63
N HIS A 463 -5.34 -10.70 32.76
CA HIS A 463 -5.62 -9.33 33.17
C HIS A 463 -6.88 -9.20 34.05
N LEU A 464 -7.93 -9.96 33.73
CA LEU A 464 -9.16 -10.04 34.51
C LEU A 464 -8.94 -10.68 35.89
N LEU A 465 -8.05 -11.67 35.99
CA LEU A 465 -7.63 -12.28 37.25
C LEU A 465 -6.71 -11.35 38.06
N TYR A 466 -5.87 -10.55 37.39
CA TYR A 466 -4.97 -9.57 38.03
C TYR A 466 -5.75 -8.43 38.70
N GLU A 467 -6.73 -7.80 38.02
CA GLU A 467 -7.59 -6.78 38.63
C GLU A 467 -8.50 -7.34 39.75
N ALA A 468 -8.88 -8.63 39.67
CA ALA A 468 -9.58 -9.31 40.76
C ALA A 468 -8.72 -9.50 42.01
N SER A 469 -7.40 -9.58 41.85
CA SER A 469 -6.44 -9.71 42.95
C SER A 469 -6.12 -8.37 43.63
N GLU A 470 -6.05 -7.26 42.88
CA GLU A 470 -5.76 -5.93 43.44
C GLU A 470 -6.93 -5.35 44.25
N GLY A 471 -8.16 -5.82 44.02
CA GLY A 471 -9.34 -5.46 44.84
C GLY A 471 -9.35 -6.03 46.27
N ALA A 472 -8.40 -6.91 46.63
CA ALA A 472 -8.37 -7.63 47.90
C ALA A 472 -7.18 -7.29 48.83
N SER A 473 -6.32 -6.33 48.48
CA SER A 473 -5.11 -6.02 49.25
C SER A 473 -5.16 -4.66 49.96
N MET A 474 -5.57 -4.72 51.23
CA MET A 474 -5.15 -3.95 52.41
C MET A 474 -4.60 -2.52 52.31
N SER A 475 -5.28 -1.67 53.07
CA SER A 475 -4.72 -0.75 54.08
C SER A 475 -3.24 -0.91 54.46
N ARG A 476 -2.48 0.19 54.37
CA ARG A 476 -1.62 0.69 55.46
C ARG A 476 -1.16 2.12 55.22
N SER A 477 -0.76 2.73 56.32
CA SER A 477 -0.75 4.15 56.64
C SER A 477 0.67 4.74 56.69
N LEU A 478 0.73 6.08 56.52
CA LEU A 478 1.67 7.08 57.12
C LEU A 478 3.03 7.42 56.43
N LEU A 479 3.04 8.62 55.80
CA LEU A 479 3.87 9.84 56.03
C LEU A 479 5.44 9.79 55.96
N PRO A 480 6.17 10.93 55.87
CA PRO A 480 5.95 12.23 55.16
C PRO A 480 7.25 12.88 54.56
N SER A 481 7.11 14.12 54.04
CA SER A 481 8.12 15.19 53.80
C SER A 481 9.00 15.10 52.53
N GLY A 482 9.36 16.16 51.79
CA GLY A 482 9.08 17.60 51.85
C GLY A 482 10.10 18.38 50.99
N TRP A 483 9.62 19.24 50.07
CA TRP A 483 10.19 20.53 49.58
C TRP A 483 11.55 20.56 48.81
N PRO A 484 11.89 21.64 48.04
CA PRO A 484 11.06 22.53 47.22
C PRO A 484 11.67 22.98 45.85
N TYR A 485 10.83 23.62 45.02
CA TYR A 485 11.05 24.74 44.08
C TYR A 485 12.44 25.06 43.48
N ARG A 486 12.48 25.28 42.14
CA ARG A 486 12.54 26.65 41.57
C ARG A 486 12.24 26.73 40.07
N SER A 487 11.47 27.77 39.77
CA SER A 487 11.01 28.37 38.52
C SER A 487 12.12 29.05 37.70
N PHE A 488 11.95 29.10 36.38
CA PHE A 488 12.31 30.27 35.57
C PHE A 488 11.28 30.50 34.46
N GLN A 489 10.76 31.73 34.41
CA GLN A 489 9.80 32.22 33.42
C GLN A 489 10.50 32.92 32.25
N ALA A 490 9.88 32.72 31.08
CA ALA A 490 9.74 33.52 29.87
C ALA A 490 10.47 34.87 29.69
N GLY A 491 10.88 35.11 28.44
CA GLY A 491 11.04 36.44 27.84
C GLY A 491 10.69 36.42 26.34
N HIS A 492 9.65 37.17 25.96
CA HIS A 492 9.21 37.48 24.59
C HIS A 492 10.12 38.50 23.90
N ILE A 493 10.30 38.41 22.57
CA ILE A 493 10.36 39.56 21.62
C ILE A 493 9.86 39.10 20.22
N ALA A 494 9.07 39.94 19.55
CA ALA A 494 8.69 39.93 18.12
C ALA A 494 8.86 41.39 17.58
N PRO A 495 8.54 41.79 16.32
CA PRO A 495 8.49 41.14 14.99
C PRO A 495 9.14 42.01 13.86
N SER A 496 8.90 41.66 12.57
CA SER A 496 8.99 42.44 11.29
C SER A 496 9.97 41.81 10.27
N SER A 497 9.68 41.59 8.97
CA SER A 497 9.05 42.46 7.96
C SER A 497 8.57 41.67 6.71
N ARG A 498 7.63 42.25 5.96
CA ARG A 498 7.03 41.81 4.67
C ARG A 498 7.93 42.09 3.46
N LEU A 499 7.70 41.40 2.32
CA LEU A 499 7.59 42.01 0.99
C LEU A 499 6.92 41.07 -0.04
N ALA A 500 6.39 41.67 -1.11
CA ALA A 500 5.21 41.23 -1.85
C ALA A 500 5.44 40.78 -3.31
N ILE A 501 4.45 40.01 -3.78
CA ILE A 501 3.95 39.62 -5.11
C ILE A 501 4.34 40.51 -6.31
N SER A 502 4.62 39.88 -7.46
CA SER A 502 4.18 40.38 -8.78
C SER A 502 3.79 39.22 -9.73
N THR A 503 2.74 39.43 -10.52
CA THR A 503 2.06 38.51 -11.45
C THR A 503 2.18 39.00 -12.90
N LEU A 504 1.84 38.10 -13.85
CA LEU A 504 1.32 38.27 -15.25
C LEU A 504 2.21 37.68 -16.38
N PRO A 505 1.68 37.38 -17.60
CA PRO A 505 0.57 36.48 -17.96
C PRO A 505 0.90 35.53 -19.15
N SER A 506 -0.05 34.63 -19.45
CA SER A 506 -0.08 33.59 -20.50
C SER A 506 0.02 34.07 -21.96
N LYS A 507 0.58 33.23 -22.84
CA LYS A 507 0.18 33.13 -24.26
C LYS A 507 0.12 31.68 -24.75
N SER A 508 -1.01 31.37 -25.38
CA SER A 508 -1.33 30.18 -26.15
C SER A 508 -0.62 30.18 -27.50
N ASP A 509 -0.16 29.02 -27.97
CA ASP A 509 -0.06 28.75 -29.41
C ASP A 509 -0.39 27.29 -29.73
N THR A 510 -1.26 27.15 -30.72
CA THR A 510 -1.79 25.91 -31.30
C THR A 510 -0.85 25.36 -32.37
N SER A 511 -0.48 24.09 -32.31
CA SER A 511 -0.12 23.29 -33.49
C SER A 511 -0.28 21.79 -33.24
N SER A 512 -0.73 21.09 -34.27
CA SER A 512 -1.28 19.74 -34.31
C SER A 512 -0.22 18.63 -34.47
N THR A 513 -0.36 17.58 -33.65
CA THR A 513 -0.19 16.14 -33.93
C THR A 513 1.18 15.58 -34.33
N ILE A 514 1.89 14.94 -33.39
CA ILE A 514 2.38 13.53 -33.44
C ILE A 514 2.42 13.02 -31.97
N ARG A 515 1.87 11.84 -31.67
CA ARG A 515 1.84 11.26 -30.31
C ARG A 515 3.24 10.80 -29.90
N THR A 516 3.92 11.60 -29.08
CA THR A 516 5.16 11.23 -28.37
C THR A 516 4.83 10.51 -27.06
N SER A 517 5.34 9.29 -26.88
CA SER A 517 5.31 8.57 -25.60
C SER A 517 6.43 9.04 -24.66
N SER A 518 6.09 9.21 -23.37
CA SER A 518 6.84 9.84 -22.25
C SER A 518 6.78 11.38 -22.18
N LEU A 519 5.94 11.88 -21.24
CA LEU A 519 5.68 13.30 -20.92
C LEU A 519 6.41 13.76 -19.63
N ALA A 520 7.30 12.94 -19.05
CA ALA A 520 8.00 13.33 -17.82
C ALA A 520 8.74 14.66 -18.00
N ILE A 521 8.63 15.55 -17.01
CA ILE A 521 9.54 16.69 -16.93
C ILE A 521 10.92 16.14 -16.56
N HIS A 522 11.90 16.51 -17.35
CA HIS A 522 13.32 16.29 -17.10
C HIS A 522 13.94 17.67 -16.91
N HIS A 523 14.82 17.88 -15.92
CA HIS A 523 15.35 19.22 -15.63
C HIS A 523 16.21 19.80 -16.77
N GLN A 524 16.74 18.96 -17.67
CA GLN A 524 17.47 19.39 -18.87
C GLN A 524 16.57 19.98 -19.99
N ARG A 525 15.31 20.36 -19.71
CA ARG A 525 14.36 20.96 -20.68
C ARG A 525 14.23 22.50 -20.66
N ASP A 526 14.91 23.25 -19.78
CA ASP A 526 14.70 24.71 -19.59
C ASP A 526 15.78 25.61 -20.25
N PRO A 527 15.55 26.92 -20.53
CA PRO A 527 15.95 27.63 -21.75
C PRO A 527 17.23 28.45 -21.53
N MET A 528 18.05 28.08 -20.54
CA MET A 528 19.36 28.68 -20.26
C MET A 528 20.35 28.49 -21.43
N LEU A 529 19.97 27.69 -22.41
CA LEU A 529 20.71 27.32 -23.62
C LEU A 529 20.63 28.36 -24.77
N ARG A 530 19.87 29.46 -24.66
CA ARG A 530 19.67 30.39 -25.81
C ARG A 530 20.86 31.30 -26.15
N THR A 531 21.99 31.25 -25.44
CA THR A 531 23.08 32.23 -25.61
C THR A 531 24.50 31.65 -25.68
N VAL A 532 24.68 30.33 -25.85
CA VAL A 532 26.02 29.80 -26.16
C VAL A 532 26.18 29.78 -27.68
N GLY A 533 27.05 30.65 -28.21
CA GLY A 533 27.42 30.62 -29.63
C GLY A 533 28.07 29.27 -29.99
N ARG A 534 27.78 28.77 -31.19
CA ARG A 534 28.35 27.52 -31.73
C ARG A 534 29.85 27.45 -31.47
N ARG A 535 30.32 26.38 -30.83
CA ARG A 535 31.75 26.08 -30.66
C ARG A 535 32.09 24.87 -31.51
N ASP A 536 33.08 25.02 -32.38
CA ASP A 536 33.53 23.95 -33.29
C ASP A 536 34.52 22.97 -32.62
N ASP A 537 34.86 23.17 -31.34
CA ASP A 537 35.67 22.25 -30.55
C ASP A 537 34.92 20.91 -30.39
N THR A 538 35.60 19.80 -30.69
CA THR A 538 35.07 18.43 -30.58
C THR A 538 35.53 17.77 -29.30
N LEU A 539 34.60 17.15 -28.57
CA LEU A 539 34.87 16.40 -27.34
C LEU A 539 34.59 14.90 -27.56
N PRO A 540 35.40 14.00 -26.96
CA PRO A 540 35.22 12.57 -27.13
C PRO A 540 33.98 12.07 -26.38
N LEU A 541 33.22 11.20 -27.04
CA LEU A 541 32.13 10.42 -26.46
C LEU A 541 32.41 8.95 -26.74
N ARG A 542 32.83 8.19 -25.72
CA ARG A 542 33.06 6.75 -25.84
C ARG A 542 31.85 5.97 -25.35
N VAL A 543 31.51 4.87 -26.02
CA VAL A 543 30.48 3.94 -25.55
C VAL A 543 31.07 2.55 -25.47
N THR A 544 30.97 1.91 -24.31
CA THR A 544 31.55 0.60 -24.02
C THR A 544 30.47 -0.38 -23.58
N ASN A 545 30.48 -1.59 -24.17
CA ASN A 545 29.59 -2.67 -23.80
C ASN A 545 30.34 -3.73 -22.98
N LEU A 546 30.15 -3.74 -21.66
CA LEU A 546 30.62 -4.83 -20.78
C LEU A 546 29.55 -5.90 -20.55
N CYS A 547 28.39 -5.78 -21.19
CA CYS A 547 27.37 -6.81 -21.12
C CYS A 547 27.85 -8.07 -21.87
N ASN A 548 27.41 -9.22 -21.40
CA ASN A 548 27.72 -10.53 -21.97
C ASN A 548 26.99 -10.78 -23.31
N GLU A 549 26.15 -9.83 -23.72
CA GLU A 549 25.26 -9.90 -24.88
C GLU A 549 25.41 -8.66 -25.75
N VAL A 550 24.94 -8.75 -26.98
CA VAL A 550 24.84 -7.60 -27.88
C VAL A 550 23.85 -6.59 -27.29
N ILE A 551 24.26 -5.33 -27.27
CA ILE A 551 23.36 -4.21 -26.99
C ILE A 551 23.19 -3.35 -28.23
N TYR A 552 22.05 -2.67 -28.33
CA TYR A 552 21.86 -1.60 -29.31
C TYR A 552 21.89 -0.27 -28.58
N THR A 553 22.99 0.46 -28.73
CA THR A 553 23.13 1.81 -28.18
C THR A 553 22.19 2.75 -28.90
N ALA A 554 21.48 3.57 -28.15
CA ALA A 554 20.66 4.68 -28.63
C ALA A 554 21.31 5.99 -28.22
N ILE A 555 21.32 6.97 -29.14
CA ILE A 555 21.82 8.31 -28.90
C ILE A 555 20.78 9.31 -29.39
N LEU A 556 20.39 10.24 -28.51
CA LEU A 556 19.49 11.34 -28.86
C LEU A 556 20.23 12.67 -28.69
N THR A 557 20.33 13.44 -29.76
CA THR A 557 20.85 14.81 -29.72
C THR A 557 19.69 15.79 -29.59
N GLN A 558 19.69 16.57 -28.52
CA GLN A 558 18.69 17.60 -28.25
C GLN A 558 19.16 18.99 -28.69
N SER A 559 20.47 19.26 -28.61
CA SER A 559 21.11 20.51 -29.05
C SER A 559 22.59 20.26 -29.40
N GLY A 560 23.20 21.19 -30.15
CA GLY A 560 24.58 21.08 -30.64
C GLY A 560 24.75 20.12 -31.81
N THR A 561 25.99 19.74 -32.10
CA THR A 561 26.37 18.75 -33.14
C THR A 561 26.63 17.39 -32.48
N GLY A 562 25.73 16.44 -32.71
CA GLY A 562 25.86 15.07 -32.21
C GLY A 562 26.85 14.21 -33.00
N PRO A 563 26.99 12.92 -32.65
CA PRO A 563 28.07 12.05 -33.14
C PRO A 563 27.89 11.50 -34.56
N GLY A 564 26.96 12.07 -35.35
CA GLY A 564 26.67 11.61 -36.71
C GLY A 564 25.87 10.30 -36.81
N THR A 565 25.43 9.73 -35.68
CA THR A 565 24.54 8.55 -35.63
C THR A 565 23.56 8.66 -34.46
N GLY A 566 22.33 8.18 -34.65
CA GLY A 566 21.30 8.11 -33.61
C GLY A 566 21.30 6.79 -32.82
N GLY A 567 22.17 5.84 -33.18
CA GLY A 567 22.26 4.54 -32.52
C GLY A 567 22.91 3.47 -33.38
N PHE A 568 23.42 2.43 -32.74
CA PHE A 568 24.18 1.37 -33.42
C PHE A 568 24.18 0.08 -32.59
N LYS A 569 24.45 -1.04 -33.27
CA LYS A 569 24.74 -2.32 -32.62
C LYS A 569 26.15 -2.28 -32.01
N LEU A 570 26.32 -2.76 -30.79
CA LEU A 570 27.60 -2.89 -30.11
C LEU A 570 27.75 -4.31 -29.54
N ASP A 571 28.75 -5.04 -30.02
CA ASP A 571 29.02 -6.43 -29.59
C ASP A 571 29.62 -6.47 -28.17
N PRO A 572 29.55 -7.62 -27.45
CA PRO A 572 30.15 -7.78 -26.13
C PRO A 572 31.64 -7.43 -26.11
N ASN A 573 32.07 -6.71 -25.06
CA ASN A 573 33.45 -6.22 -24.86
C ASN A 573 33.95 -5.27 -25.96
N ALA A 574 33.08 -4.79 -26.84
CA ALA A 574 33.42 -3.78 -27.83
C ALA A 574 33.21 -2.38 -27.25
N ASN A 575 33.98 -1.43 -27.78
CA ASN A 575 33.78 0.00 -27.56
C ASN A 575 33.67 0.72 -28.92
N LYS A 576 33.05 1.90 -28.90
CA LYS A 576 32.97 2.79 -30.06
C LYS A 576 33.34 4.20 -29.63
N GLU A 577 34.34 4.74 -30.31
CA GLU A 577 34.76 6.14 -30.18
C GLU A 577 33.89 7.03 -31.07
N LEU A 578 33.34 8.10 -30.50
CA LEU A 578 32.55 9.10 -31.18
C LEU A 578 33.04 10.49 -30.76
N ALA A 579 32.58 11.52 -31.48
CA ALA A 579 32.88 12.91 -31.16
C ALA A 579 31.60 13.75 -31.21
N VAL A 580 31.46 14.67 -30.27
CA VAL A 580 30.34 15.62 -30.19
C VAL A 580 30.88 17.04 -30.08
N SER A 581 30.10 18.06 -30.45
CA SER A 581 30.53 19.44 -30.23
C SER A 581 30.53 19.80 -28.75
N ALA A 582 31.35 20.79 -28.37
CA ALA A 582 31.47 21.22 -26.99
C ALA A 582 30.18 21.78 -26.37
N ASP A 583 29.17 22.12 -27.18
CA ASP A 583 27.83 22.58 -26.80
C ASP A 583 26.73 21.49 -26.90
N TRP A 584 27.13 20.22 -27.05
CA TRP A 584 26.19 19.11 -27.21
C TRP A 584 25.34 18.88 -25.94
N VAL A 585 24.03 18.73 -26.17
CA VAL A 585 23.06 18.26 -25.17
C VAL A 585 22.45 16.99 -25.71
N GLY A 586 22.56 15.90 -24.97
CA GLY A 586 22.10 14.61 -25.46
C GLY A 586 22.01 13.53 -24.41
N ARG A 587 21.45 12.40 -24.84
CA ARG A 587 21.19 11.21 -24.02
C ARG A 587 21.74 9.98 -24.69
N VAL A 588 22.24 9.05 -23.87
CA VAL A 588 22.74 7.75 -24.31
C VAL A 588 22.11 6.66 -23.45
N TRP A 589 21.61 5.59 -24.08
CA TRP A 589 21.08 4.43 -23.35
C TRP A 589 21.22 3.13 -24.13
N GLY A 590 21.17 2.01 -23.42
CA GLY A 590 21.29 0.67 -24.00
C GLY A 590 19.92 0.04 -24.25
N ARG A 591 19.81 -0.74 -25.31
CA ARG A 591 18.61 -1.49 -25.68
C ARG A 591 18.93 -2.96 -25.80
N THR A 592 18.06 -3.79 -25.25
CA THR A 592 18.27 -5.25 -25.18
C THR A 592 17.16 -6.00 -25.89
N ASN A 593 17.50 -7.22 -26.34
CA ASN A 593 16.60 -8.13 -27.03
C ASN A 593 15.87 -7.44 -28.20
N CYS A 594 16.65 -6.85 -29.10
CA CYS A 594 16.16 -6.10 -30.24
C CYS A 594 16.16 -6.93 -31.52
N THR A 595 15.13 -6.75 -32.35
CA THR A 595 15.03 -7.33 -33.69
C THR A 595 14.70 -6.23 -34.70
N PHE A 596 15.64 -5.94 -35.60
CA PHE A 596 15.47 -5.00 -36.72
C PHE A 596 15.51 -5.78 -38.04
N PHE A 597 14.58 -5.52 -38.96
CA PHE A 597 14.55 -6.22 -40.25
C PHE A 597 15.34 -5.42 -41.28
N ASP A 598 16.33 -6.07 -41.88
CA ASP A 598 17.32 -5.54 -42.82
C ASP A 598 18.16 -4.34 -42.29
N ASN A 599 19.29 -4.07 -42.94
CA ASN A 599 20.21 -3.00 -42.54
C ASN A 599 19.62 -1.58 -42.75
N SER A 600 18.32 -1.43 -43.07
CA SER A 600 17.63 -0.13 -43.23
C SER A 600 17.09 0.46 -41.93
N GLY A 601 17.12 -0.28 -40.82
CA GLY A 601 16.93 0.29 -39.49
C GLY A 601 15.49 0.49 -39.01
N SER A 602 14.51 -0.29 -39.51
CA SER A 602 13.12 -0.30 -39.01
C SER A 602 12.48 -1.72 -38.97
N MET A 603 11.39 -1.90 -38.21
CA MET A 603 10.64 -3.17 -38.11
C MET A 603 9.59 -3.32 -39.25
N ASN A 604 9.23 -4.55 -39.63
CA ASN A 604 8.27 -4.85 -40.70
C ASN A 604 6.84 -4.29 -40.44
N SER A 605 6.24 -3.74 -41.50
CA SER A 605 4.83 -3.35 -41.70
C SER A 605 3.73 -4.34 -41.27
N SER A 606 4.06 -5.58 -40.90
CA SER A 606 3.10 -6.60 -40.45
C SER A 606 2.59 -6.41 -39.01
N ASN A 607 3.21 -5.54 -38.20
CA ASN A 607 2.69 -5.17 -36.89
C ASN A 607 2.99 -3.67 -36.58
N PRO A 608 2.21 -2.72 -37.13
CA PRO A 608 2.50 -1.27 -37.11
C PRO A 608 2.53 -0.61 -35.71
N GLY A 609 2.33 -1.39 -34.64
CA GLY A 609 2.36 -0.92 -33.24
C GLY A 609 3.21 -1.79 -32.29
N GLY A 610 4.03 -2.71 -32.79
CA GLY A 610 4.96 -3.50 -31.97
C GLY A 610 6.22 -2.72 -31.58
N THR A 611 6.98 -3.19 -30.57
CA THR A 611 8.31 -2.66 -30.20
C THR A 611 9.43 -3.48 -30.86
N ALA A 612 10.49 -2.83 -31.33
CA ALA A 612 11.64 -3.53 -31.93
C ALA A 612 12.57 -4.12 -30.86
N CYS A 613 12.68 -3.45 -29.71
CA CYS A 613 13.40 -3.90 -28.53
C CYS A 613 12.46 -4.24 -27.37
N ALA A 614 12.85 -5.20 -26.53
CA ALA A 614 12.12 -5.52 -25.31
C ALA A 614 12.26 -4.42 -24.24
N THR A 615 13.40 -3.73 -24.21
CA THR A 615 13.66 -2.59 -23.33
C THR A 615 14.39 -1.47 -24.07
N GLY A 616 14.25 -0.23 -23.59
CA GLY A 616 14.90 0.94 -24.16
C GLY A 616 14.49 1.28 -25.59
N ASP A 617 13.45 0.66 -26.14
CA ASP A 617 13.03 0.89 -27.52
C ASP A 617 12.80 2.39 -27.79
N CYS A 618 13.16 2.87 -28.98
CA CYS A 618 13.07 4.28 -29.35
C CYS A 618 12.23 4.51 -30.60
N GLY A 619 11.05 3.88 -30.62
CA GLY A 619 10.12 3.99 -31.74
C GLY A 619 10.50 3.08 -32.90
N ASN A 620 11.01 1.88 -32.59
CA ASN A 620 11.36 0.82 -33.56
C ASN A 620 12.52 1.12 -34.50
N LEU A 621 13.32 2.16 -34.20
CA LEU A 621 14.43 2.58 -35.05
C LEU A 621 15.78 2.19 -34.46
N VAL A 622 16.71 1.75 -35.31
CA VAL A 622 18.11 1.58 -34.88
C VAL A 622 18.72 2.95 -34.55
N GLU A 623 18.56 3.92 -35.44
CA GLU A 623 18.95 5.31 -35.19
C GLU A 623 17.78 6.09 -34.59
N CYS A 624 17.87 6.42 -33.30
CA CYS A 624 16.76 7.02 -32.58
C CYS A 624 16.45 8.44 -33.06
N GLN A 625 15.15 8.71 -33.20
CA GLN A 625 14.62 10.04 -33.55
C GLN A 625 13.80 10.67 -32.41
N GLY A 626 13.70 9.98 -31.26
CA GLY A 626 12.96 10.43 -30.08
C GLY A 626 13.28 9.58 -28.85
N ALA A 627 12.73 9.96 -27.70
CA ALA A 627 12.88 9.21 -26.47
C ALA A 627 11.90 8.02 -26.42
N GLY A 628 12.31 6.92 -25.79
CA GLY A 628 11.44 5.80 -25.47
C GLY A 628 11.88 5.11 -24.17
N GLY A 629 10.96 4.38 -23.54
CA GLY A 629 11.16 3.80 -22.20
C GLY A 629 10.67 2.35 -22.10
N PRO A 630 11.15 1.57 -21.10
CA PRO A 630 12.00 2.00 -19.99
C PRO A 630 13.49 1.94 -20.32
N ALA A 631 14.24 2.94 -19.85
CA ALA A 631 15.66 3.06 -20.11
C ALA A 631 16.39 3.69 -18.92
N THR A 632 17.51 3.08 -18.51
CA THR A 632 18.53 3.73 -17.70
C THR A 632 19.31 4.68 -18.62
N LEU A 633 19.23 5.99 -18.38
CA LEU A 633 19.82 7.00 -19.25
C LEU A 633 21.12 7.55 -18.68
N ALA A 634 22.10 7.84 -19.54
CA ALA A 634 23.14 8.81 -19.27
C ALA A 634 22.77 10.12 -19.97
N GLU A 635 22.62 11.20 -19.22
CA GLU A 635 22.22 12.52 -19.73
C GLU A 635 23.38 13.50 -19.64
N PHE A 636 23.55 14.34 -20.66
CA PHE A 636 24.65 15.28 -20.76
C PHE A 636 24.21 16.65 -21.27
N THR A 637 24.78 17.68 -20.65
CA THR A 637 24.85 19.05 -21.16
C THR A 637 26.32 19.48 -21.11
N TYR A 638 27.03 19.44 -22.24
CA TYR A 638 28.48 19.70 -22.30
C TYR A 638 28.86 21.17 -22.20
N ALA A 639 27.94 22.10 -22.50
CA ALA A 639 28.14 23.53 -22.27
C ALA A 639 26.94 24.18 -21.61
N SER A 640 27.21 24.94 -20.56
CA SER A 640 26.32 25.98 -20.07
C SER A 640 26.89 27.39 -20.33
N SER A 641 26.06 28.40 -20.12
CA SER A 641 26.48 29.80 -20.12
C SER A 641 27.57 30.13 -19.10
N GLN A 642 27.80 29.25 -18.11
CA GLN A 642 28.81 29.38 -17.05
C GLN A 642 30.09 28.58 -17.31
N LYS A 643 30.30 28.02 -18.52
CA LYS A 643 31.44 27.15 -18.87
C LYS A 643 31.53 25.88 -17.99
N GLN A 644 30.39 25.30 -17.66
CA GLN A 644 30.30 24.04 -16.93
C GLN A 644 29.64 22.96 -17.79
N SER A 645 29.96 21.71 -17.49
CA SER A 645 29.26 20.52 -17.97
C SER A 645 28.37 19.96 -16.87
N PHE A 646 27.16 19.56 -17.23
CA PHE A 646 26.19 18.87 -16.36
C PHE A 646 25.94 17.47 -16.88
N TYR A 647 25.90 16.48 -16.00
CA TYR A 647 25.58 15.12 -16.39
C TYR A 647 25.01 14.33 -15.21
N ASP A 648 24.24 13.30 -15.54
CA ASP A 648 23.56 12.46 -14.56
C ASP A 648 23.22 11.08 -15.14
N ILE A 649 23.06 10.11 -14.24
CA ILE A 649 22.40 8.84 -14.55
C ILE A 649 20.93 9.00 -14.17
N SER A 650 20.02 8.79 -15.11
CA SER A 650 18.59 9.04 -14.93
C SER A 650 17.77 7.77 -15.04
N LEU A 651 16.94 7.54 -14.01
CA LEU A 651 15.97 6.47 -13.85
C LEU A 651 14.53 6.97 -14.02
N VAL A 652 14.34 8.22 -14.46
CA VAL A 652 13.03 8.85 -14.64
C VAL A 652 12.16 8.09 -15.65
N ASP A 653 12.78 7.54 -16.70
CA ASP A 653 12.09 6.75 -17.71
C ASP A 653 12.04 5.24 -17.35
N GLY A 654 12.80 4.82 -16.33
CA GLY A 654 12.84 3.47 -15.78
C GLY A 654 14.25 2.95 -15.57
N TYR A 655 14.38 1.65 -15.32
CA TYR A 655 15.68 0.97 -15.19
C TYR A 655 15.69 -0.28 -16.08
N ASN A 656 16.69 -0.42 -16.96
CA ASN A 656 16.81 -1.59 -17.82
C ASN A 656 18.20 -2.21 -17.91
N LEU A 657 19.26 -1.46 -17.63
CA LEU A 657 20.64 -1.93 -17.62
C LEU A 657 21.42 -1.17 -16.55
N PRO A 658 22.43 -1.81 -15.91
CA PRO A 658 23.41 -1.07 -15.16
C PRO A 658 24.20 -0.14 -16.08
N ILE A 659 24.56 1.04 -15.58
CA ILE A 659 25.30 2.04 -16.33
C ILE A 659 26.32 2.73 -15.43
N ALA A 660 27.45 3.12 -16.00
CA ALA A 660 28.40 4.06 -15.40
C ALA A 660 28.72 5.16 -16.40
N ILE A 661 28.98 6.36 -15.87
CA ILE A 661 29.54 7.47 -16.63
C ILE A 661 30.95 7.69 -16.13
N ARG A 662 31.93 7.63 -17.03
CA ARG A 662 33.33 7.94 -16.73
C ARG A 662 33.70 9.26 -17.38
N SER A 663 34.20 10.18 -16.59
CA SER A 663 34.73 11.44 -17.09
C SER A 663 36.13 11.23 -17.68
N LEU A 664 36.37 11.72 -18.89
CA LEU A 664 37.68 11.65 -19.57
C LEU A 664 38.58 12.85 -19.23
N VAL A 665 38.41 13.42 -18.03
CA VAL A 665 39.22 14.56 -17.53
C VAL A 665 40.72 14.28 -17.54
N SER A 666 41.13 13.04 -17.26
CA SER A 666 42.55 12.64 -17.27
C SER A 666 43.13 12.51 -18.67
N GLU A 667 42.28 12.43 -19.69
CA GLU A 667 42.67 12.35 -21.10
C GLU A 667 42.58 13.72 -21.80
N SER A 668 42.15 14.76 -21.08
CA SER A 668 42.01 16.12 -21.61
C SER A 668 43.33 16.89 -21.53
N ASP A 669 43.63 17.64 -22.60
CA ASP A 669 44.73 18.61 -22.60
C ASP A 669 44.39 19.90 -21.84
N ASN A 670 43.17 20.03 -21.30
CA ASN A 670 42.76 21.22 -20.54
C ASN A 670 43.39 21.22 -19.13
N PRO A 671 44.27 22.18 -18.80
CA PRO A 671 44.92 22.26 -17.50
C PRO A 671 43.93 22.43 -16.33
N ASP A 672 42.74 22.98 -16.59
CA ASP A 672 41.72 23.17 -15.55
C ASP A 672 41.10 21.84 -15.09
N LEU A 673 41.18 20.81 -15.94
CA LEU A 673 40.62 19.47 -15.69
C LEU A 673 41.63 18.49 -15.08
N ALA A 674 42.93 18.76 -15.25
CA ALA A 674 44.02 17.86 -14.87
C ALA A 674 44.07 17.50 -13.37
N ASN A 675 43.36 18.26 -12.52
CA ASN A 675 43.38 18.10 -11.07
C ASN A 675 42.09 17.52 -10.49
N ILE A 676 41.08 17.19 -11.31
CA ILE A 676 39.79 16.68 -10.82
C ILE A 676 39.94 15.19 -10.46
N PRO A 677 39.78 14.80 -9.18
CA PRO A 677 39.87 13.40 -8.79
C PRO A 677 38.74 12.55 -9.40
N PRO A 678 39.04 11.37 -9.98
CA PRO A 678 38.04 10.56 -10.67
C PRO A 678 36.94 10.02 -9.74
N ASN A 679 37.21 9.86 -8.44
CA ASN A 679 36.22 9.43 -7.45
C ASN A 679 35.13 10.47 -7.14
N LEU A 680 35.29 11.71 -7.60
CA LEU A 680 34.26 12.74 -7.50
C LEU A 680 33.29 12.72 -8.69
N VAL A 681 33.68 12.14 -9.82
CA VAL A 681 33.04 12.44 -11.12
C VAL A 681 32.56 11.22 -11.90
N ASN A 682 32.77 10.00 -11.40
CA ASN A 682 32.43 8.78 -12.10
C ASN A 682 31.26 8.03 -11.43
N PRO A 683 29.98 8.45 -11.63
CA PRO A 683 28.83 7.79 -11.03
C PRO A 683 28.53 6.43 -11.65
N VAL A 684 27.96 5.54 -10.82
CA VAL A 684 27.60 4.16 -11.17
C VAL A 684 26.23 3.81 -10.60
N CYS A 685 25.38 3.19 -11.41
CA CYS A 685 24.10 2.64 -10.98
C CYS A 685 23.99 1.15 -11.36
N ILE A 686 23.97 0.28 -10.34
CA ILE A 686 23.80 -1.17 -10.47
C ILE A 686 22.57 -1.60 -9.65
N GLY A 687 21.44 -1.71 -10.34
CA GLY A 687 20.17 -2.21 -9.79
C GLY A 687 19.80 -3.61 -10.26
N SER A 688 20.81 -4.41 -10.66
CA SER A 688 20.63 -5.78 -11.17
C SER A 688 21.46 -6.76 -10.33
N VAL A 689 20.83 -7.80 -9.80
CA VAL A 689 21.48 -8.79 -8.90
C VAL A 689 22.67 -9.49 -9.55
N SER A 690 22.60 -9.79 -10.85
CA SER A 690 23.63 -10.54 -11.58
C SER A 690 24.99 -9.83 -11.68
N LEU A 691 25.02 -8.51 -11.49
CA LEU A 691 26.22 -7.68 -11.59
C LEU A 691 26.54 -6.94 -10.28
N LEU A 692 25.75 -7.21 -9.23
CA LEU A 692 25.91 -6.59 -7.91
C LEU A 692 26.91 -7.38 -7.06
N ALA A 693 27.96 -6.69 -6.60
CA ALA A 693 28.91 -7.24 -5.65
C ALA A 693 28.34 -7.24 -4.21
N PRO A 694 28.73 -8.19 -3.35
CA PRO A 694 28.26 -8.26 -1.96
C PRO A 694 28.72 -7.05 -1.13
N PRO A 695 28.01 -6.69 -0.04
CA PRO A 695 28.49 -5.67 0.89
C PRO A 695 29.89 -5.99 1.42
N GLY A 696 30.73 -4.98 1.53
CA GLY A 696 32.15 -5.09 1.90
C GLY A 696 33.09 -5.28 0.71
N ASP A 697 32.57 -5.53 -0.49
CA ASP A 697 33.37 -5.46 -1.71
C ASP A 697 33.68 -3.98 -2.05
N THR A 698 34.96 -3.67 -2.16
CA THR A 698 35.48 -2.34 -2.49
C THR A 698 36.21 -2.33 -3.84
N SER A 699 36.01 -3.36 -4.67
CA SER A 699 36.61 -3.41 -6.01
C SER A 699 36.00 -2.32 -6.90
N ASP A 700 36.87 -1.56 -7.55
CA ASP A 700 36.53 -0.43 -8.41
C ASP A 700 37.01 -0.64 -9.86
N GLN A 701 37.25 -1.89 -10.25
CA GLN A 701 38.02 -2.29 -11.44
C GLN A 701 37.53 -1.69 -12.77
N ASP A 702 36.26 -1.27 -12.85
CA ASP A 702 35.63 -0.77 -14.08
C ASP A 702 35.29 0.73 -14.07
N PHE A 703 35.62 1.48 -13.01
CA PHE A 703 35.09 2.85 -12.80
C PHE A 703 36.09 3.98 -12.99
N GLY A 704 37.29 3.69 -13.50
CA GLY A 704 38.30 4.70 -13.80
C GLY A 704 38.94 5.35 -12.57
N THR A 705 38.85 4.72 -11.40
CA THR A 705 39.52 5.12 -10.17
C THR A 705 40.75 4.29 -9.86
N ASN A 706 41.43 4.59 -8.76
CA ASN A 706 42.62 3.87 -8.30
C ASN A 706 42.71 3.91 -6.77
N SER A 707 43.69 3.20 -6.21
CA SER A 707 43.89 3.10 -4.76
C SER A 707 44.08 4.45 -4.04
N SER A 708 44.50 5.50 -4.73
CA SER A 708 44.66 6.84 -4.14
C SER A 708 43.35 7.64 -4.12
N TYR A 709 42.39 7.29 -4.99
CA TYR A 709 41.09 7.94 -5.11
C TYR A 709 40.00 6.88 -5.25
N PRO A 710 39.69 6.10 -4.19
CA PRO A 710 38.67 5.08 -4.26
C PRO A 710 37.27 5.70 -4.38
N LEU A 711 36.38 5.02 -5.10
CA LEU A 711 34.97 5.42 -5.16
C LEU A 711 34.26 5.16 -3.84
N PRO A 712 33.37 6.08 -3.43
CA PRO A 712 32.46 5.82 -2.33
C PRO A 712 31.30 4.98 -2.88
N LEU A 713 31.17 3.78 -2.34
CA LEU A 713 30.19 2.78 -2.77
C LEU A 713 29.06 2.68 -1.72
N GLU A 714 27.85 2.44 -2.20
CA GLU A 714 26.70 2.06 -1.36
C GLU A 714 27.02 0.72 -0.68
N GLN A 715 26.83 0.57 0.64
CA GLN A 715 27.17 -0.66 1.38
C GLN A 715 26.02 -1.26 2.20
N ASN A 716 24.87 -0.60 2.24
CA ASN A 716 23.75 -0.99 3.09
C ASN A 716 22.77 -1.93 2.40
N ILE A 717 22.72 -1.94 1.05
CA ILE A 717 21.74 -2.77 0.33
C ILE A 717 22.24 -4.20 0.11
N THR A 718 21.38 -5.16 0.40
CA THR A 718 21.63 -6.59 0.20
C THR A 718 21.24 -7.06 -1.21
N LEU A 719 21.74 -8.23 -1.62
CA LEU A 719 21.34 -8.87 -2.87
C LEU A 719 19.82 -9.11 -2.94
N ALA A 720 19.20 -9.46 -1.81
CA ALA A 720 17.76 -9.68 -1.71
C ALA A 720 16.97 -8.37 -1.93
N GLU A 721 17.41 -7.28 -1.30
CA GLU A 721 16.77 -5.97 -1.50
C GLU A 721 16.90 -5.48 -2.95
N VAL A 722 18.02 -5.76 -3.64
CA VAL A 722 18.17 -5.45 -5.07
C VAL A 722 17.39 -6.42 -5.97
N ALA A 723 17.07 -7.64 -5.53
CA ALA A 723 16.16 -8.52 -6.27
C ALA A 723 14.72 -7.96 -6.28
N ASP A 724 14.34 -7.26 -5.22
CA ASP A 724 12.95 -6.87 -4.95
C ASP A 724 12.66 -5.37 -5.07
N TRP A 725 13.67 -4.53 -5.29
CA TRP A 725 13.51 -3.06 -5.25
C TRP A 725 12.50 -2.54 -6.28
N CYS A 726 12.40 -3.18 -7.44
CA CYS A 726 11.43 -2.78 -8.46
C CYS A 726 10.01 -3.14 -7.97
N PRO A 727 9.12 -2.13 -7.83
CA PRO A 727 7.75 -2.39 -7.43
C PRO A 727 7.05 -3.36 -8.39
N PHE A 728 6.35 -4.34 -7.84
CA PHE A 728 5.77 -5.44 -8.63
C PHE A 728 4.92 -5.00 -9.84
N PRO A 729 4.05 -3.96 -9.77
CA PRO A 729 3.27 -3.49 -10.93
C PRO A 729 4.11 -2.87 -12.07
N LEU A 730 5.37 -2.58 -11.79
CA LEU A 730 6.31 -1.89 -12.67
C LEU A 730 7.30 -2.83 -13.35
N LEU A 731 7.33 -4.12 -12.99
CA LEU A 731 8.14 -5.12 -13.70
C LEU A 731 7.67 -5.21 -15.16
N ILE A 732 8.61 -5.14 -16.11
CA ILE A 732 8.30 -5.31 -17.54
C ILE A 732 7.91 -6.76 -17.82
N LEU A 733 8.64 -7.70 -17.22
CA LEU A 733 8.39 -9.14 -17.32
C LEU A 733 8.04 -9.67 -15.93
N PRO A 734 6.78 -9.54 -15.49
CA PRO A 734 6.36 -10.13 -14.24
C PRO A 734 6.32 -11.67 -14.40
N PRO A 735 6.66 -12.45 -13.35
CA PRO A 735 6.65 -13.91 -13.42
C PRO A 735 5.26 -14.46 -13.80
N GLU A 736 5.16 -15.69 -14.31
CA GLU A 736 3.83 -16.28 -14.57
C GLU A 736 3.04 -16.44 -13.26
N LYS A 737 1.74 -16.18 -13.31
CA LYS A 737 0.87 -16.29 -12.14
C LYS A 737 0.67 -17.77 -11.78
N PRO A 738 0.95 -18.20 -10.54
CA PRO A 738 0.67 -19.56 -10.11
C PRO A 738 -0.84 -19.90 -10.20
N GLY A 739 -1.18 -21.16 -10.46
CA GLY A 739 -2.54 -21.69 -10.29
C GLY A 739 -3.60 -21.06 -11.22
N ASP A 740 -4.61 -20.43 -10.64
CA ASP A 740 -5.82 -19.90 -11.27
C ASP A 740 -5.64 -18.53 -11.95
N GLY A 741 -4.40 -18.13 -12.23
CA GLY A 741 -4.09 -16.85 -12.85
C GLY A 741 -4.12 -15.66 -11.88
N VAL A 742 -3.83 -15.89 -10.60
CA VAL A 742 -3.68 -14.87 -9.55
C VAL A 742 -2.36 -15.07 -8.81
N TYR A 743 -1.59 -13.99 -8.59
CA TYR A 743 -0.38 -14.08 -7.75
C TYR A 743 -0.77 -14.35 -6.28
N PRO A 744 -0.31 -15.45 -5.67
CA PRO A 744 -0.47 -15.67 -4.23
C PRO A 744 0.35 -14.64 -3.44
N TYR A 745 -0.23 -14.10 -2.37
CA TYR A 745 0.45 -13.18 -1.45
C TYR A 745 0.79 -13.87 -0.11
N PRO A 746 1.92 -13.55 0.56
CA PRO A 746 2.95 -12.62 0.14
C PRO A 746 3.57 -13.00 -1.22
N ASP A 747 3.80 -12.01 -2.10
CA ASP A 747 4.30 -12.28 -3.48
C ASP A 747 5.82 -12.61 -3.44
N ASP A 748 6.40 -12.61 -2.24
CA ASP A 748 7.78 -12.94 -1.89
C ASP A 748 8.13 -14.41 -2.13
N ILE A 749 7.16 -15.32 -2.08
CA ILE A 749 7.36 -16.73 -2.45
C ILE A 749 7.43 -16.95 -3.96
N ILE A 750 7.10 -15.93 -4.76
CA ILE A 750 7.13 -16.02 -6.22
C ILE A 750 8.54 -15.68 -6.67
N LYS A 751 9.27 -16.72 -7.09
CA LYS A 751 10.63 -16.57 -7.58
C LYS A 751 10.65 -15.58 -8.74
N ARG A 752 11.18 -14.39 -8.47
CA ARG A 752 11.36 -13.34 -9.47
C ARG A 752 12.45 -13.76 -10.45
N PRO A 753 12.37 -13.32 -11.71
CA PRO A 753 13.54 -13.44 -12.59
C PRO A 753 14.71 -12.69 -11.93
N ILE A 754 15.91 -13.29 -12.04
CA ILE A 754 17.16 -12.76 -11.46
C ILE A 754 17.40 -11.29 -11.86
N PHE A 755 16.87 -10.91 -13.02
CA PHE A 755 16.78 -9.54 -13.47
C PHE A 755 15.44 -9.30 -14.17
N SER A 756 14.67 -8.30 -13.75
CA SER A 756 13.52 -7.78 -14.49
C SER A 756 13.65 -6.27 -14.64
N PRO A 757 13.67 -5.74 -15.86
CA PRO A 757 13.70 -4.31 -16.08
C PRO A 757 12.41 -3.65 -15.52
N CYS A 758 12.56 -2.44 -15.01
CA CYS A 758 11.55 -1.73 -14.22
C CYS A 758 11.05 -0.49 -14.94
N GLN A 759 9.73 -0.38 -15.12
CA GLN A 759 9.09 0.85 -15.59
C GLN A 759 9.13 1.91 -14.48
N SER A 760 9.33 3.17 -14.82
CA SER A 760 9.02 4.23 -13.86
C SER A 760 7.52 4.37 -13.65
N ALA A 761 7.13 5.03 -12.56
CA ALA A 761 5.74 5.39 -12.29
C ALA A 761 5.12 6.22 -13.42
N CYS A 762 5.89 7.15 -14.00
CA CYS A 762 5.44 7.95 -15.14
C CYS A 762 5.23 7.07 -16.38
N SER A 763 6.22 6.25 -16.74
CA SER A 763 6.15 5.36 -17.92
C SER A 763 4.97 4.39 -17.83
N LYS A 764 4.65 3.88 -16.63
CA LYS A 764 3.53 2.95 -16.43
C LYS A 764 2.16 3.64 -16.51
N TRP A 765 2.00 4.73 -15.78
CA TRP A 765 0.67 5.29 -15.50
C TRP A 765 0.35 6.57 -16.26
N ASN A 766 1.36 7.26 -16.78
CA ASN A 766 1.25 8.52 -17.53
C ASN A 766 0.35 9.57 -16.84
N LYS A 767 0.46 9.70 -15.51
CA LYS A 767 -0.33 10.67 -14.72
C LYS A 767 0.49 11.91 -14.38
N PRO A 768 -0.12 13.11 -14.35
CA PRO A 768 0.58 14.36 -14.05
C PRO A 768 1.43 14.32 -12.78
N ARG A 769 0.92 13.73 -11.69
CA ARG A 769 1.67 13.58 -10.43
C ARG A 769 2.93 12.71 -10.51
N TYR A 770 2.96 11.73 -11.40
CA TYR A 770 4.12 10.82 -11.56
C TYR A 770 5.10 11.33 -12.60
N CYS A 771 4.59 12.06 -13.60
CA CYS A 771 5.39 12.67 -14.65
C CYS A 771 5.81 14.10 -14.31
N CYS A 772 5.42 14.62 -13.14
CA CYS A 772 5.63 16.00 -12.71
C CYS A 772 5.13 17.04 -13.73
N THR A 773 3.98 16.83 -14.36
CA THR A 773 3.41 17.77 -15.34
C THR A 773 2.19 18.51 -14.82
N GLY A 774 1.77 19.56 -15.53
CA GLY A 774 0.56 20.32 -15.20
C GLY A 774 0.63 20.95 -13.81
N SER A 775 -0.36 20.68 -12.95
CA SER A 775 -0.37 21.18 -11.56
C SER A 775 0.77 20.64 -10.69
N HIS A 776 1.48 19.61 -11.15
CA HIS A 776 2.64 19.00 -10.50
C HIS A 776 3.97 19.43 -11.15
N SER A 777 4.00 20.51 -11.93
CA SER A 777 5.22 20.98 -12.60
C SER A 777 6.11 21.85 -11.70
N ASN A 778 6.14 21.59 -10.39
CA ASN A 778 7.04 22.27 -9.47
C ASN A 778 7.45 21.37 -8.28
N PRO A 779 8.60 21.62 -7.64
CA PRO A 779 9.10 20.79 -6.53
C PRO A 779 8.16 20.67 -5.33
N GLY A 780 7.34 21.70 -5.06
CA GLY A 780 6.40 21.69 -3.94
C GLY A 780 5.16 20.82 -4.16
N SER A 781 4.90 20.38 -5.40
CA SER A 781 3.70 19.63 -5.77
C SER A 781 3.99 18.28 -6.43
N CYS A 782 5.17 18.07 -7.01
CA CYS A 782 5.62 16.74 -7.41
C CYS A 782 6.51 16.13 -6.34
N LEU A 783 6.01 15.09 -5.69
CA LEU A 783 6.72 14.39 -4.64
C LEU A 783 7.33 13.09 -5.17
N PRO A 784 8.40 12.58 -4.53
CA PRO A 784 8.98 11.29 -4.88
C PRO A 784 7.93 10.17 -4.81
N SER A 785 7.84 9.35 -5.85
CA SER A 785 6.96 8.17 -5.85
C SER A 785 7.59 7.02 -5.06
N TYR A 786 6.80 5.97 -4.75
CA TYR A 786 7.34 4.73 -4.19
C TYR A 786 8.46 4.14 -5.07
N TYR A 787 8.30 4.17 -6.40
CA TYR A 787 9.35 3.77 -7.35
C TYR A 787 10.62 4.60 -7.17
N SER A 788 10.50 5.93 -7.19
CA SER A 788 11.63 6.85 -7.07
C SER A 788 12.38 6.63 -5.75
N THR A 789 11.64 6.44 -4.66
CA THR A 789 12.20 6.13 -3.34
C THR A 789 12.96 4.79 -3.32
N GLN A 790 12.46 3.73 -3.97
CA GLN A 790 13.20 2.46 -4.06
C GLN A 790 14.42 2.57 -4.99
N ALA A 791 14.27 3.24 -6.14
CA ALA A 791 15.35 3.47 -7.09
C ALA A 791 16.53 4.18 -6.41
N LYS A 792 16.24 5.20 -5.59
CA LYS A 792 17.25 5.98 -4.88
C LYS A 792 18.01 5.18 -3.82
N LYS A 793 17.40 4.15 -3.23
CA LYS A 793 18.12 3.25 -2.29
C LYS A 793 19.18 2.43 -3.02
N VAL A 794 18.88 2.01 -4.25
CA VAL A 794 19.72 1.10 -5.04
C VAL A 794 20.78 1.86 -5.83
N CYS A 795 20.43 3.05 -6.33
CA CYS A 795 21.32 3.96 -7.03
C CYS A 795 21.28 5.36 -6.37
N PRO A 796 22.04 5.58 -5.29
CA PRO A 796 22.01 6.82 -4.52
C PRO A 796 22.37 8.07 -5.32
N ASP A 797 23.28 7.99 -6.28
CA ASP A 797 23.67 9.13 -7.12
C ASP A 797 22.76 9.32 -8.35
N ALA A 798 21.81 8.42 -8.61
CA ALA A 798 20.97 8.49 -9.79
C ALA A 798 19.75 9.40 -9.60
N TYR A 799 19.37 10.08 -10.68
CA TYR A 799 18.21 10.95 -10.79
C TYR A 799 16.95 10.10 -10.97
N SER A 800 16.01 10.16 -10.03
CA SER A 800 14.89 9.22 -9.90
C SER A 800 13.51 9.84 -10.15
N PHE A 801 13.41 11.18 -10.16
CA PHE A 801 12.23 11.94 -10.58
C PHE A 801 12.58 13.41 -10.89
N ALA A 802 11.65 14.19 -11.45
CA ALA A 802 11.94 15.52 -12.01
C ALA A 802 12.54 16.59 -11.07
N TYR A 803 12.60 16.38 -9.74
CA TYR A 803 13.08 17.38 -8.79
C TYR A 803 14.03 16.80 -7.71
N ASP A 804 14.79 15.73 -8.01
CA ASP A 804 15.92 15.28 -7.17
C ASP A 804 17.29 15.70 -7.71
N ASP A 805 17.36 16.87 -8.33
CA ASP A 805 18.54 17.44 -8.95
C ASP A 805 19.72 17.62 -7.98
N GLN A 806 19.46 18.20 -6.80
CA GLN A 806 20.48 18.49 -5.79
C GLN A 806 21.22 17.24 -5.28
N ALA A 807 20.58 16.07 -5.38
CA ALA A 807 21.12 14.81 -4.91
C ALA A 807 21.52 13.86 -6.04
N SER A 808 21.52 14.31 -7.31
CA SER A 808 21.73 13.40 -8.45
C SER A 808 22.44 14.00 -9.67
N THR A 809 22.75 15.29 -9.69
CA THR A 809 23.38 15.96 -10.84
C THR A 809 24.85 16.28 -10.55
N PHE A 810 25.74 15.91 -11.47
CA PHE A 810 27.15 16.25 -11.40
C PHE A 810 27.45 17.51 -12.22
N ILE A 811 28.28 18.39 -11.67
CA ILE A 811 28.68 19.65 -12.29
C ILE A 811 30.20 19.73 -12.27
N ILE A 812 30.82 19.80 -13.45
CA ILE A 812 32.28 19.90 -13.61
C ILE A 812 32.63 21.04 -14.59
N PRO A 813 33.87 21.53 -14.61
CA PRO A 813 34.30 22.50 -15.62
C PRO A 813 34.17 21.91 -17.03
N GLN A 814 33.84 22.76 -17.99
CA GLN A 814 33.69 22.34 -19.38
C GLN A 814 35.03 21.89 -20.00
N GLY A 815 34.96 20.93 -20.94
CA GLY A 815 36.08 20.53 -21.80
C GLY A 815 36.51 19.07 -21.64
N ALA A 816 35.86 18.32 -20.75
CA ALA A 816 36.03 16.87 -20.67
C ALA A 816 35.12 16.17 -21.69
N GLY A 817 35.63 15.10 -22.31
CA GLY A 817 34.78 14.09 -22.91
C GLY A 817 34.25 13.11 -21.86
N PHE A 818 33.36 12.21 -22.28
CA PHE A 818 32.79 11.19 -21.40
C PHE A 818 32.76 9.82 -22.06
N GLU A 819 32.84 8.79 -21.23
CA GLU A 819 32.55 7.42 -21.60
C GLU A 819 31.28 6.94 -20.90
N VAL A 820 30.37 6.32 -21.66
CA VAL A 820 29.21 5.59 -21.15
C VAL A 820 29.53 4.10 -21.17
N VAL A 821 29.53 3.48 -19.99
CA VAL A 821 29.82 2.04 -19.83
C VAL A 821 28.52 1.32 -19.46
N PHE A 822 28.11 0.36 -20.30
CA PHE A 822 26.97 -0.50 -20.02
C PHE A 822 27.37 -1.79 -19.31
N CYS A 823 26.54 -2.23 -18.38
CA CYS A 823 26.75 -3.41 -17.53
C CYS A 823 28.07 -3.41 -16.74
N PRO A 824 28.46 -2.32 -16.05
CA PRO A 824 29.53 -2.41 -15.07
C PRO A 824 29.21 -3.43 -13.98
N SER A 825 30.25 -4.08 -13.46
CA SER A 825 30.16 -4.96 -12.29
C SER A 825 30.61 -4.23 -11.03
N GLY A 826 30.01 -4.54 -9.87
CA GLY A 826 30.37 -3.90 -8.59
C GLY A 826 29.16 -3.40 -7.81
N ARG A 827 29.28 -2.22 -7.19
CA ARG A 827 28.18 -1.57 -6.43
C ARG A 827 27.93 -0.16 -6.93
N SER A 828 26.70 0.33 -6.76
CA SER A 828 26.35 1.72 -7.05
C SER A 828 27.15 2.68 -6.19
N THR A 829 27.42 3.88 -6.72
CA THR A 829 28.13 4.93 -6.00
C THR A 829 27.20 5.75 -5.10
N ASN A 830 27.80 6.40 -4.09
CA ASN A 830 27.15 7.41 -3.23
C ASN A 830 28.02 8.68 -3.10
N ILE A 831 28.60 9.10 -4.21
CA ILE A 831 29.52 10.23 -4.34
C ILE A 831 28.90 11.53 -3.85
N LEU A 832 27.67 11.85 -4.26
CA LEU A 832 27.05 13.14 -3.94
C LEU A 832 26.80 13.28 -2.43
N ALA A 833 26.47 12.17 -1.77
CA ALA A 833 26.33 12.13 -0.32
C ALA A 833 27.68 12.20 0.42
N THR A 834 28.75 11.66 -0.17
CA THR A 834 30.06 11.55 0.47
C THR A 834 30.92 12.80 0.25
N PHE A 835 30.86 13.39 -0.94
CA PHE A 835 31.74 14.47 -1.39
C PHE A 835 30.98 15.72 -1.87
N GLY A 836 29.72 15.90 -1.42
CA GLY A 836 28.87 17.01 -1.83
C GLY A 836 29.51 18.40 -1.67
N ASP A 837 30.23 18.64 -0.56
CA ASP A 837 30.93 19.91 -0.33
C ASP A 837 32.06 20.16 -1.35
N GLN A 838 32.83 19.12 -1.68
CA GLN A 838 33.92 19.21 -2.67
C GLN A 838 33.36 19.41 -4.08
N LEU A 839 32.24 18.76 -4.40
CA LEU A 839 31.55 18.95 -5.68
C LEU A 839 30.93 20.35 -5.79
N ALA A 840 30.43 20.91 -4.69
CA ALA A 840 29.98 22.30 -4.65
C ALA A 840 31.14 23.29 -4.86
N GLU A 841 32.32 23.03 -4.26
CA GLU A 841 33.54 23.81 -4.51
C GLU A 841 33.98 23.73 -5.97
N LEU A 842 33.98 22.51 -6.54
CA LEU A 842 34.30 22.27 -7.95
C LEU A 842 33.36 23.04 -8.88
N ALA A 843 32.06 22.97 -8.61
CA ALA A 843 31.05 23.66 -9.39
C ALA A 843 31.25 25.19 -9.33
N GLN A 844 31.56 25.75 -8.16
CA GLN A 844 31.68 27.20 -7.98
C GLN A 844 32.99 27.78 -8.52
N THR A 845 34.11 27.08 -8.33
CA THR A 845 35.45 27.65 -8.53
C THR A 845 36.18 27.08 -9.75
N GLY A 846 35.70 25.96 -10.29
CA GLY A 846 36.35 25.24 -11.38
C GLY A 846 37.52 24.34 -10.95
N HIS A 847 37.89 24.33 -9.67
CA HIS A 847 38.93 23.50 -9.10
C HIS A 847 38.55 23.00 -7.70
N VAL A 848 39.28 22.03 -7.15
CA VAL A 848 39.14 21.60 -5.75
C VAL A 848 40.53 21.51 -5.13
N THR A 849 40.67 21.99 -3.89
CA THR A 849 41.92 21.82 -3.14
C THR A 849 42.15 20.34 -2.77
N ARG A 850 43.29 19.75 -3.18
CA ARG A 850 43.67 18.38 -2.80
C ARG A 850 43.82 18.31 -1.28
N ARG A 851 42.99 17.51 -0.60
CA ARG A 851 43.15 17.18 0.83
C ARG A 851 43.71 15.78 1.00
#